data_AF-A0A671DX65-F1
#
_entry.id   AF-A0A671DX65-F1
#
_cell.length_a   1.000
_cell.length_b   1.000
_cell.length_c   1.000
_cell.angle_alpha   90.00
_cell.angle_beta   90.00
_cell.angle_gamma   90.00
#
_symmetry.space_group_name_H-M   'P 1'
#
loop_
_entity.id
_entity.type
_entity.pdbx_description
1 polymer ?
#
loop_
_entity_poly.entity_id
_entity_poly.type
_entity_poly.pdbx_seq_one_letter_code
_entity_poly.pdbx_strand_id
1 'polypeptide(L)'
;MSRSRQPPLVTGISPNEGIPWTKVTIRGENLGTGPTDLIGLTICGHNCLLTAEWMSASKIVCRVGQAKNDKGDIIVTTKSGGKGTSTVSFKLLKPEKIGILDQSAVWVDEINYYDMRTDRNKGIPPLSLRPANPLGIEIEKSKFPQKDLEMLFPGMSADFTSENFSAAWYLIENHSTTSFEQLKMAVTHLKRQANKKSEGSLAYVKGGLSTFFEAQDALSAIHQKLEADGTEKVEGSMTQKLENVLNRASNTADTLFQEVLGRKDKADSTRNALNVLQRFKFLFNLPLNIERNIQKGDYDVVINDYEKAKSLFGKTEVQVFKKYYAEVETRIEALRELLLDKLLETPSTLHDQKRYIRYLSDLHAPGDPAWQCIGAQHSWILQRMHSCKEACVQDLKGPPGLHSPMLDLDSDTHPSVLAHLSQTASLKRGSSFQSGRDDTWRYKTPHRVAFVEKLTKLVLSQLPNFWKLWISYVNGSLFSETAEKSGQIERSKNVRQRQNDFKKMIQEVMHCLVKLVRGALLPLSIPEGVVRQYGGWEVKSELSGQWLTHVIQTMRLTYESLTALEIPNDMLQTIQDLILDLRVRCVMVTLQSTAEEIKRLAEKEDWIVDNEGLTSLPCQFEQCIVHSLQSLKGVLDCKPGEANVFQQPKTQEEVCQLSISIMQIFIYCLEQLSTKPDADVDIAHLSVDVSSPDLFGSIHEDFSLTSEQQLLIVLSNCCYLERHTFLNIAEHFEKHNFQGIEKITQVSMASLKELDQRLFESYIELKADPIVGSLEPGIYAGYFDWKDCLPPTGVRNYLKEALVNIIAVHAEVFTVSKELVPRVLSKVVEAVSEELSRLMQCVSSFSKNGALQARLEICALRDTVAAYLTPESRSSFKQALEALPQLSSGADKKLLEELLNKFKSGLHLQLTCFQAAASTVMKT
;
A
#
# COMPACT_ATOMS: atom_id res chain seq x y z
N MET A 1 -40.00 -10.60 76.91
CA MET A 1 -39.40 -9.26 77.02
C MET A 1 -39.11 -8.72 75.63
N SER A 2 -39.96 -7.83 75.12
CA SER A 2 -39.76 -7.16 73.82
C SER A 2 -38.79 -5.98 74.00
N ARG A 3 -37.77 -5.89 73.14
CA ARG A 3 -36.76 -4.82 73.16
C ARG A 3 -37.43 -3.44 73.20
N SER A 4 -37.05 -2.60 74.17
CA SER A 4 -37.44 -1.19 74.23
C SER A 4 -36.96 -0.49 72.95
N ARG A 5 -37.90 0.07 72.19
CA ARG A 5 -37.57 0.82 70.97
C ARG A 5 -37.17 2.25 71.34
N GLN A 6 -36.29 2.84 70.52
CA GLN A 6 -35.78 4.19 70.76
C GLN A 6 -36.91 5.24 70.71
N PRO A 7 -36.84 6.30 71.53
CA PRO A 7 -37.84 7.35 71.53
C PRO A 7 -37.85 8.14 70.21
N PRO A 8 -39.00 8.74 69.83
CA PRO A 8 -39.08 9.58 68.64
C PRO A 8 -38.10 10.75 68.70
N LEU A 9 -37.37 11.02 67.62
CA LEU A 9 -36.48 12.18 67.50
C LEU A 9 -36.91 13.04 66.32
N VAL A 10 -37.36 14.25 66.59
CA VAL A 10 -37.71 15.23 65.55
C VAL A 10 -36.46 15.98 65.13
N THR A 11 -36.12 15.86 63.84
CA THR A 11 -34.92 16.47 63.24
C THR A 11 -35.25 17.62 62.29
N GLY A 12 -36.51 17.79 61.88
CA GLY A 12 -36.89 18.89 61.00
C GLY A 12 -38.39 19.19 60.98
N ILE A 13 -38.73 20.45 60.69
CA ILE A 13 -40.10 20.91 60.46
C ILE A 13 -40.14 21.88 59.28
N SER A 14 -41.18 21.78 58.44
CA SER A 14 -41.37 22.66 57.29
C SER A 14 -42.84 23.05 57.11
N PRO A 15 -43.17 24.35 57.04
CA PRO A 15 -42.30 25.49 57.34
C PRO A 15 -41.89 25.54 58.83
N ASN A 16 -40.80 26.23 59.16
CA ASN A 16 -40.29 26.40 60.53
C ASN A 16 -40.94 27.59 61.28
N GLU A 17 -41.68 28.45 60.57
CA GLU A 17 -42.50 29.51 61.14
C GLU A 17 -43.84 29.66 60.38
N GLY A 18 -44.84 30.26 61.03
CA GLY A 18 -46.15 30.51 60.42
C GLY A 18 -47.20 31.04 61.39
N ILE A 19 -48.36 31.43 60.85
CA ILE A 19 -49.53 31.85 61.63
C ILE A 19 -50.35 30.63 62.12
N PRO A 20 -51.30 30.79 63.07
CA PRO A 20 -52.18 29.69 63.47
C PRO A 20 -52.86 29.03 62.27
N TRP A 21 -53.04 27.70 62.32
CA TRP A 21 -53.58 26.83 61.27
C TRP A 21 -52.68 26.53 60.07
N THR A 22 -51.42 26.96 60.09
CA THR A 22 -50.42 26.59 59.08
C THR A 22 -50.21 25.07 59.05
N LYS A 23 -50.26 24.47 57.86
CA LYS A 23 -49.95 23.05 57.66
C LYS A 23 -48.44 22.84 57.70
N VAL A 24 -47.98 22.02 58.63
CA VAL A 24 -46.56 21.72 58.86
C VAL A 24 -46.27 20.24 58.63
N THR A 25 -45.07 19.96 58.11
CA THR A 25 -44.53 18.62 57.94
C THR A 25 -43.38 18.42 58.90
N ILE A 26 -43.54 17.48 59.82
CA ILE A 26 -42.54 17.07 60.82
C ILE A 26 -41.76 15.89 60.26
N ARG A 27 -40.43 15.96 60.32
CA ARG A 27 -39.49 14.91 59.91
C ARG A 27 -38.63 14.50 61.09
N GLY A 28 -38.30 13.21 61.17
CA GLY A 28 -37.57 12.66 62.30
C GLY A 28 -37.25 11.18 62.15
N GLU A 29 -36.82 10.58 63.25
CA GLU A 29 -36.55 9.15 63.38
C GLU A 29 -37.48 8.55 64.44
N ASN A 30 -37.90 7.31 64.25
CA ASN A 30 -38.74 6.57 65.19
C ASN A 30 -40.07 7.29 65.55
N LEU A 31 -40.69 8.01 64.60
CA LEU A 31 -41.97 8.72 64.77
C LEU A 31 -43.20 7.79 64.80
N GLY A 32 -43.01 6.54 65.22
CA GLY A 32 -44.04 5.51 65.36
C GLY A 32 -44.03 4.47 64.24
N THR A 33 -44.62 3.30 64.49
CA THR A 33 -44.69 2.19 63.51
C THR A 33 -45.94 2.19 62.64
N GLY A 34 -46.89 3.07 62.94
CA GLY A 34 -48.16 3.21 62.24
C GLY A 34 -49.02 4.32 62.87
N PRO A 35 -50.16 4.68 62.25
CA PRO A 35 -51.02 5.75 62.74
C PRO A 35 -51.58 5.50 64.15
N THR A 36 -51.82 4.23 64.52
CA THR A 36 -52.28 3.85 65.87
C THR A 36 -51.19 3.91 66.94
N ASP A 37 -49.93 4.06 66.54
CA ASP A 37 -48.79 4.18 67.45
C ASP A 37 -48.55 5.63 67.88
N LEU A 38 -49.07 6.63 67.15
CA LEU A 38 -48.96 8.05 67.49
C LEU A 38 -50.06 8.44 68.49
N ILE A 39 -49.68 8.62 69.76
CA ILE A 39 -50.62 8.92 70.86
C ILE A 39 -50.58 10.38 71.32
N GLY A 40 -49.58 11.16 70.87
CA GLY A 40 -49.49 12.58 71.20
C GLY A 40 -48.61 13.34 70.23
N LEU A 41 -49.06 14.54 69.84
CA LEU A 41 -48.25 15.51 69.10
C LEU A 41 -48.49 16.90 69.69
N THR A 42 -47.44 17.55 70.18
CA THR A 42 -47.52 18.89 70.75
C THR A 42 -46.54 19.82 70.05
N ILE A 43 -47.01 20.98 69.58
CA ILE A 43 -46.19 22.03 68.96
C ILE A 43 -46.39 23.32 69.75
N CYS A 44 -45.31 23.94 70.23
CA CYS A 44 -45.38 25.18 71.03
C CYS A 44 -46.33 25.10 72.25
N GLY A 45 -46.47 23.91 72.84
CA GLY A 45 -47.36 23.66 73.98
C GLY A 45 -48.83 23.42 73.62
N HIS A 46 -49.21 23.40 72.34
CA HIS A 46 -50.57 23.06 71.90
C HIS A 46 -50.67 21.64 71.34
N ASN A 47 -51.70 20.90 71.76
CA ASN A 47 -51.96 19.54 71.28
C ASN A 47 -52.49 19.57 69.83
N CYS A 48 -51.69 19.08 68.89
CA CYS A 48 -52.00 19.04 67.47
C CYS A 48 -52.42 17.63 66.99
N LEU A 49 -52.60 16.66 67.90
CA LEU A 49 -52.89 15.27 67.57
C LEU A 49 -54.16 15.10 66.71
N LEU A 50 -55.21 15.90 66.96
CA LEU A 50 -56.47 15.83 66.21
C LEU A 50 -56.32 16.15 64.71
N THR A 51 -55.27 16.88 64.35
CA THR A 51 -54.97 17.25 62.95
C THR A 51 -53.75 16.50 62.41
N ALA A 52 -53.19 15.57 63.19
CA ALA A 52 -51.97 14.86 62.85
C ALA A 52 -52.27 13.63 61.99
N GLU A 53 -51.68 13.60 60.80
CA GLU A 53 -51.64 12.47 59.90
C GLU A 53 -50.24 11.84 59.95
N TRP A 54 -50.17 10.61 60.45
CA TRP A 54 -48.95 9.83 60.38
C TRP A 54 -48.74 9.33 58.95
N MET A 55 -47.57 9.60 58.37
CA MET A 55 -47.26 9.21 56.99
C MET A 55 -46.26 8.05 56.96
N SER A 56 -45.23 8.10 57.82
CA SER A 56 -44.21 7.05 57.94
C SER A 56 -43.49 7.16 59.28
N ALA A 57 -42.63 6.18 59.58
CA ALA A 57 -41.78 6.20 60.78
C ALA A 57 -40.80 7.40 60.85
N SER A 58 -40.72 8.20 59.78
CA SER A 58 -39.88 9.40 59.69
C SER A 58 -40.64 10.67 59.35
N LYS A 59 -41.98 10.63 59.21
CA LYS A 59 -42.77 11.77 58.74
C LYS A 59 -44.19 11.81 59.31
N ILE A 60 -44.57 12.97 59.84
CA ILE A 60 -45.93 13.30 60.28
C ILE A 60 -46.31 14.65 59.67
N VAL A 61 -47.57 14.82 59.29
CA VAL A 61 -48.09 16.10 58.80
C VAL A 61 -49.23 16.54 59.72
N CYS A 62 -49.27 17.80 60.14
CA CYS A 62 -50.38 18.33 60.94
C CYS A 62 -50.63 19.81 60.68
N ARG A 63 -51.66 20.39 61.29
CA ARG A 63 -51.86 21.84 61.32
C ARG A 63 -51.54 22.36 62.72
N VAL A 64 -50.80 23.46 62.80
CA VAL A 64 -50.45 24.08 64.08
C VAL A 64 -51.68 24.77 64.66
N GLY A 65 -52.09 24.39 65.88
CA GLY A 65 -53.20 25.04 66.58
C GLY A 65 -52.82 26.42 67.13
N GLN A 66 -53.79 27.10 67.76
CA GLN A 66 -53.51 28.37 68.46
C GLN A 66 -52.66 28.10 69.71
N ALA A 67 -51.35 28.30 69.60
CA ALA A 67 -50.42 28.13 70.71
C ALA A 67 -50.24 29.45 71.50
N LYS A 68 -50.04 29.33 72.82
CA LYS A 68 -49.82 30.48 73.72
C LYS A 68 -48.38 31.04 73.64
N ASN A 69 -47.43 30.21 73.20
CA ASN A 69 -46.01 30.54 73.19
C ASN A 69 -45.54 30.87 71.77
N ASP A 70 -44.73 31.92 71.65
CA ASP A 70 -44.28 32.46 70.35
C ASP A 70 -43.20 31.56 69.69
N LYS A 71 -42.53 30.71 70.47
CA LYS A 71 -41.58 29.69 70.01
C LYS A 71 -41.58 28.51 70.98
N GLY A 72 -41.52 27.27 70.48
CA GLY A 72 -41.44 26.10 71.35
C GLY A 72 -41.15 24.78 70.64
N ASP A 73 -40.91 23.75 71.46
CA ASP A 73 -40.50 22.43 71.01
C ASP A 73 -41.64 21.66 70.34
N ILE A 74 -41.25 20.68 69.52
CA ILE A 74 -42.14 19.77 68.81
C ILE A 74 -42.03 18.39 69.44
N ILE A 75 -42.98 18.02 70.27
CA ILE A 75 -42.93 16.77 71.04
C ILE A 75 -43.86 15.75 70.40
N VAL A 76 -43.28 14.67 69.87
CA VAL A 76 -44.00 13.49 69.36
C VAL A 76 -43.96 12.40 70.41
N THR A 77 -45.11 11.84 70.78
CA THR A 77 -45.22 10.75 71.76
C THR A 77 -45.83 9.53 71.08
N THR A 78 -45.13 8.40 71.12
CA THR A 78 -45.58 7.13 70.54
C THR A 78 -45.85 6.08 71.62
N LYS A 79 -46.75 5.13 71.35
CA LYS A 79 -47.03 4.02 72.26
C LYS A 79 -45.84 3.06 72.36
N SER A 80 -45.09 2.89 71.27
CA SER A 80 -43.94 1.98 71.18
C SER A 80 -42.61 2.55 71.68
N GLY A 81 -42.37 3.86 71.51
CA GLY A 81 -41.10 4.54 71.84
C GLY A 81 -41.20 5.58 72.96
N GLY A 82 -42.40 5.89 73.46
CA GLY A 82 -42.61 6.87 74.51
C GLY A 82 -42.52 8.32 74.03
N LYS A 83 -42.19 9.23 74.95
CA LYS A 83 -42.10 10.67 74.68
C LYS A 83 -40.79 11.01 73.96
N GLY A 84 -40.91 11.62 72.78
CA GLY A 84 -39.79 12.01 71.94
C GLY A 84 -39.16 13.36 72.30
N THR A 85 -38.05 13.66 71.63
CA THR A 85 -37.32 14.93 71.72
C THR A 85 -37.24 15.61 70.36
N SER A 86 -36.99 16.92 70.34
CA SER A 86 -36.81 17.70 69.12
C SER A 86 -35.51 18.46 69.14
N THR A 87 -34.83 18.50 68.01
CA THR A 87 -33.67 19.37 67.76
C THR A 87 -34.08 20.69 67.09
N VAL A 88 -35.35 20.82 66.71
CA VAL A 88 -35.91 21.99 66.03
C VAL A 88 -37.13 22.53 66.76
N SER A 89 -37.38 23.82 66.60
CA SER A 89 -38.52 24.52 67.20
C SER A 89 -39.36 25.18 66.12
N PHE A 90 -40.66 25.31 66.33
CA PHE A 90 -41.54 26.11 65.48
C PHE A 90 -41.72 27.51 66.08
N LYS A 91 -41.81 28.55 65.24
CA LYS A 91 -42.12 29.94 65.65
C LYS A 91 -43.52 30.35 65.19
N LEU A 92 -44.39 30.69 66.12
CA LEU A 92 -45.74 31.16 65.82
C LEU A 92 -45.74 32.68 65.65
N LEU A 93 -46.12 33.14 64.46
CA LEU A 93 -46.24 34.57 64.16
C LEU A 93 -47.62 35.07 64.64
N LYS A 94 -47.62 36.05 65.55
CA LYS A 94 -48.85 36.76 65.94
C LYS A 94 -49.24 37.72 64.81
N PRO A 95 -50.51 37.75 64.36
CA PRO A 95 -50.95 38.77 63.42
C PRO A 95 -50.94 40.13 64.12
N GLU A 96 -50.07 41.04 63.68
CA GLU A 96 -50.08 42.44 64.10
C GLU A 96 -51.31 43.16 63.52
N LYS A 97 -52.00 43.94 64.36
CA LYS A 97 -53.06 44.87 63.91
C LYS A 97 -52.40 46.09 63.27
N ILE A 98 -52.48 46.17 61.95
CA ILE A 98 -51.93 47.26 61.14
C ILE A 98 -52.74 48.55 61.39
N GLY A 99 -52.08 49.67 61.71
CA GLY A 99 -52.72 50.96 61.90
C GLY A 99 -53.15 51.61 60.57
N ILE A 100 -54.04 52.61 60.63
CA ILE A 100 -54.61 53.30 59.44
C ILE A 100 -53.52 53.96 58.55
N LEU A 101 -52.34 54.21 59.12
CA LEU A 101 -51.20 54.85 58.46
C LEU A 101 -50.09 53.86 58.07
N ASP A 102 -50.23 52.58 58.42
CA ASP A 102 -49.21 51.55 58.15
C ASP A 102 -49.52 50.81 56.84
N GLN A 103 -48.52 50.69 55.97
CA GLN A 103 -48.69 50.08 54.65
C GLN A 103 -48.81 48.55 54.74
N SER A 104 -49.88 48.00 54.16
CA SER A 104 -50.10 46.55 54.03
C SER A 104 -49.92 46.09 52.58
N ALA A 105 -49.26 44.95 52.40
CA ALA A 105 -49.12 44.30 51.10
C ALA A 105 -50.30 43.35 50.75
N VAL A 106 -51.32 43.27 51.61
CA VAL A 106 -52.54 42.47 51.40
C VAL A 106 -53.76 43.36 51.62
N TRP A 107 -54.75 43.26 50.73
CA TRP A 107 -56.00 44.02 50.78
C TRP A 107 -56.78 43.67 52.06
N VAL A 108 -57.20 44.69 52.82
CA VAL A 108 -58.00 44.54 54.05
C VAL A 108 -59.44 44.90 53.72
N ASP A 109 -60.40 44.03 54.05
CA ASP A 109 -61.83 44.28 53.84
C ASP A 109 -62.32 45.40 54.78
N GLU A 110 -62.67 46.56 54.22
CA GLU A 110 -62.95 47.82 54.97
C GLU A 110 -64.31 47.83 55.71
N ILE A 111 -65.06 46.74 55.70
CA ILE A 111 -66.47 46.71 56.14
C ILE A 111 -66.67 46.76 57.67
N ASN A 112 -65.63 46.56 58.49
CA ASN A 112 -65.77 46.44 59.95
C ASN A 112 -65.52 47.72 60.77
N TYR A 113 -65.45 48.91 60.15
CA TYR A 113 -65.12 50.16 60.88
C TYR A 113 -66.31 50.89 61.52
N TYR A 114 -67.57 50.52 61.25
CA TYR A 114 -68.74 51.31 61.69
C TYR A 114 -69.32 50.97 63.07
N ASP A 115 -68.88 49.91 63.75
CA ASP A 115 -69.58 49.38 64.93
C ASP A 115 -69.00 49.82 66.29
N MET A 116 -68.14 50.86 66.33
CA MET A 116 -67.50 51.37 67.57
C MET A 116 -68.13 52.65 68.16
N ARG A 117 -69.39 52.96 67.86
CA ARG A 117 -70.09 54.17 68.38
C ARG A 117 -71.05 53.94 69.57
N THR A 118 -71.07 52.76 70.17
CA THR A 118 -71.99 52.44 71.28
C THR A 118 -71.36 52.50 72.68
N ASP A 119 -70.10 52.90 72.81
CA ASP A 119 -69.46 52.97 74.14
C ASP A 119 -69.74 54.31 74.85
N ARG A 120 -70.55 54.22 75.92
CA ARG A 120 -71.30 55.31 76.55
C ARG A 120 -70.54 56.06 77.65
N ASN A 121 -69.22 55.87 77.78
CA ASN A 121 -68.44 56.29 78.94
C ASN A 121 -67.30 57.27 78.67
N LYS A 122 -67.37 58.10 77.62
CA LYS A 122 -66.49 59.28 77.46
C LYS A 122 -67.29 60.53 77.14
N GLY A 123 -66.87 61.65 77.73
CA GLY A 123 -67.61 62.90 77.92
C GLY A 123 -68.26 63.49 76.66
N ILE A 124 -69.38 64.18 76.91
CA ILE A 124 -70.27 64.76 75.90
C ILE A 124 -69.60 65.98 75.23
N PRO A 125 -69.49 66.01 73.89
CA PRO A 125 -69.04 67.19 73.15
C PRO A 125 -70.07 68.33 73.20
N PRO A 126 -69.64 69.61 73.13
CA PRO A 126 -70.50 70.80 73.29
C PRO A 126 -71.54 71.02 72.16
N LEU A 127 -71.67 70.07 71.23
CA LEU A 127 -72.63 70.08 70.11
C LEU A 127 -73.62 68.91 70.16
N SER A 128 -73.72 68.21 71.30
CA SER A 128 -74.73 67.17 71.49
C SER A 128 -76.12 67.78 71.73
N LEU A 129 -76.92 67.91 70.67
CA LEU A 129 -78.36 68.20 70.71
C LEU A 129 -79.17 67.02 71.30
N ARG A 130 -78.95 66.69 72.58
CA ARG A 130 -79.88 65.81 73.32
C ARG A 130 -80.65 66.63 74.36
N PRO A 131 -82.00 66.72 74.27
CA PRO A 131 -82.80 67.37 75.30
C PRO A 131 -82.72 66.62 76.64
N ALA A 132 -82.53 67.35 77.74
CA ALA A 132 -82.67 66.80 79.09
C ALA A 132 -84.13 66.40 79.37
N ASN A 133 -84.32 65.38 80.23
CA ASN A 133 -85.63 64.79 80.56
C ASN A 133 -86.73 65.86 80.81
N PRO A 134 -87.76 65.95 79.94
CA PRO A 134 -88.72 67.05 79.96
C PRO A 134 -89.70 67.02 81.14
N LEU A 135 -89.86 65.88 81.81
CA LEU A 135 -90.79 65.72 82.93
C LEU A 135 -90.17 66.04 84.29
N GLY A 136 -88.83 66.14 84.37
CA GLY A 136 -88.12 66.52 85.60
C GLY A 136 -88.21 65.51 86.76
N ILE A 137 -88.70 64.30 86.48
CA ILE A 137 -88.79 63.18 87.45
C ILE A 137 -87.67 62.18 87.13
N GLU A 138 -86.95 61.69 88.14
CA GLU A 138 -85.92 60.66 87.95
C GLU A 138 -86.52 59.37 87.36
N ILE A 139 -85.85 58.82 86.34
CA ILE A 139 -86.29 57.62 85.64
C ILE A 139 -85.75 56.40 86.38
N GLU A 140 -86.62 55.65 87.04
CA GLU A 140 -86.29 54.31 87.55
C GLU A 140 -86.53 53.26 86.46
N LYS A 141 -85.53 52.41 86.20
CA LYS A 141 -85.59 51.42 85.11
C LYS A 141 -86.59 50.30 85.42
N SER A 142 -87.78 50.37 84.86
CA SER A 142 -88.67 49.20 84.70
C SER A 142 -88.29 48.43 83.43
N LYS A 143 -87.97 47.14 83.55
CA LYS A 143 -87.67 46.26 82.40
C LYS A 143 -88.96 45.84 81.69
N PHE A 144 -89.45 46.65 80.75
CA PHE A 144 -90.42 46.19 79.74
C PHE A 144 -89.68 45.70 78.48
N PRO A 145 -89.95 44.49 77.96
CA PRO A 145 -89.33 43.98 76.75
C PRO A 145 -89.69 44.84 75.53
N GLN A 146 -88.68 45.35 74.81
CA GLN A 146 -88.86 46.26 73.66
C GLN A 146 -89.71 45.65 72.53
N LYS A 147 -89.71 44.32 72.40
CA LYS A 147 -90.52 43.59 71.41
C LYS A 147 -92.04 43.66 71.65
N ASP A 148 -92.48 43.80 72.91
CA ASP A 148 -93.92 43.88 73.21
C ASP A 148 -94.46 45.30 72.98
N LEU A 149 -93.60 46.33 73.12
CA LEU A 149 -93.93 47.73 72.81
C LEU A 149 -94.00 48.00 71.30
N GLU A 150 -93.12 47.38 70.51
CA GLU A 150 -93.18 47.41 69.05
C GLU A 150 -94.43 46.72 68.47
N MET A 151 -94.99 45.73 69.18
CA MET A 151 -96.28 45.11 68.80
C MET A 151 -97.49 45.99 69.14
N LEU A 152 -97.45 46.73 70.26
CA LEU A 152 -98.56 47.60 70.70
C LEU A 152 -98.59 48.95 69.97
N PHE A 153 -97.44 49.45 69.50
CA PHE A 153 -97.31 50.71 68.76
C PHE A 153 -96.42 50.54 67.50
N PRO A 154 -96.93 49.92 66.42
CA PRO A 154 -96.13 49.65 65.22
C PRO A 154 -95.63 50.94 64.56
N GLY A 155 -94.32 51.03 64.30
CA GLY A 155 -93.70 52.15 63.58
C GLY A 155 -93.55 53.46 64.36
N MET A 156 -93.94 53.47 65.65
CA MET A 156 -93.74 54.61 66.54
C MET A 156 -92.39 54.52 67.28
N SER A 157 -91.98 55.59 67.94
CA SER A 157 -90.74 55.63 68.73
C SER A 157 -90.91 56.39 70.03
N ALA A 158 -90.13 56.03 71.05
CA ALA A 158 -89.97 56.82 72.28
C ALA A 158 -88.92 57.94 72.14
N ASP A 159 -88.24 58.06 71.01
CA ASP A 159 -87.22 59.11 70.78
C ASP A 159 -87.87 60.43 70.35
N PHE A 160 -87.56 61.51 71.08
CA PHE A 160 -88.03 62.88 70.81
C PHE A 160 -87.60 63.44 69.45
N THR A 161 -86.57 62.86 68.83
CA THR A 161 -86.04 63.32 67.54
C THR A 161 -86.65 62.58 66.35
N SER A 162 -87.46 61.54 66.60
CA SER A 162 -88.18 60.81 65.56
C SER A 162 -89.50 61.50 65.21
N GLU A 163 -89.82 61.60 63.91
CA GLU A 163 -91.11 62.11 63.44
C GLU A 163 -92.30 61.25 63.91
N ASN A 164 -92.06 59.98 64.25
CA ASN A 164 -93.09 59.03 64.71
C ASN A 164 -93.14 58.92 66.25
N PHE A 165 -92.87 60.01 66.97
CA PHE A 165 -92.83 60.00 68.43
C PHE A 165 -94.19 59.73 69.07
N SER A 166 -94.26 58.78 70.00
CA SER A 166 -95.45 58.50 70.82
C SER A 166 -95.21 58.86 72.29
N ALA A 167 -95.96 59.85 72.79
CA ALA A 167 -95.92 60.24 74.20
C ALA A 167 -96.37 59.12 75.14
N ALA A 168 -97.29 58.26 74.69
CA ALA A 168 -97.76 57.11 75.46
C ALA A 168 -96.67 56.04 75.59
N TRP A 169 -95.96 55.73 74.51
CA TRP A 169 -94.79 54.83 74.55
C TRP A 169 -93.73 55.39 75.50
N TYR A 170 -93.37 56.67 75.36
CA TYR A 170 -92.35 57.30 76.20
C TYR A 170 -92.67 57.20 77.71
N LEU A 171 -93.93 57.38 78.10
CA LEU A 171 -94.36 57.25 79.50
C LEU A 171 -94.35 55.81 80.01
N ILE A 172 -94.73 54.83 79.18
CA ILE A 172 -94.70 53.40 79.56
C ILE A 172 -93.25 52.91 79.70
N GLU A 173 -92.36 53.31 78.78
CA GLU A 173 -90.97 52.85 78.81
C GLU A 173 -90.17 53.47 79.97
N ASN A 174 -90.38 54.77 80.24
CA ASN A 174 -89.54 55.52 81.19
C ASN A 174 -90.23 55.88 82.52
N HIS A 175 -91.56 55.82 82.62
CA HIS A 175 -92.32 56.28 83.79
C HIS A 175 -93.45 55.32 84.22
N SER A 176 -93.36 54.03 83.88
CA SER A 176 -94.41 53.04 84.20
C SER A 176 -94.73 52.92 85.70
N THR A 177 -93.76 53.18 86.57
CA THR A 177 -93.87 53.09 88.03
C THR A 177 -94.19 54.42 88.72
N THR A 178 -94.33 55.51 87.96
CA THR A 178 -94.51 56.87 88.52
C THR A 178 -95.95 57.10 88.99
N SER A 179 -96.14 57.66 90.19
CA SER A 179 -97.49 57.86 90.76
C SER A 179 -98.27 59.00 90.07
N PHE A 180 -99.60 58.93 90.13
CA PHE A 180 -100.47 59.93 89.49
C PHE A 180 -100.23 61.36 90.01
N GLU A 181 -99.96 61.53 91.32
CA GLU A 181 -99.63 62.85 91.88
C GLU A 181 -98.32 63.42 91.31
N GLN A 182 -97.30 62.59 91.14
CA GLN A 182 -96.02 63.00 90.55
C GLN A 182 -96.19 63.42 89.09
N LEU A 183 -96.98 62.68 88.29
CA LEU A 183 -97.28 63.06 86.91
C LEU A 183 -98.05 64.39 86.84
N LYS A 184 -98.93 64.69 87.80
CA LYS A 184 -99.65 65.97 87.88
C LYS A 184 -98.70 67.15 88.16
N MET A 185 -97.69 66.94 88.99
CA MET A 185 -96.60 67.90 89.20
C MET A 185 -95.72 68.07 87.95
N ALA A 186 -95.45 66.97 87.22
CA ALA A 186 -94.69 67.01 85.97
C ALA A 186 -95.36 67.88 84.91
N VAL A 187 -96.70 67.81 84.79
CA VAL A 187 -97.48 68.67 83.88
C VAL A 187 -97.35 70.14 84.24
N THR A 188 -97.32 70.48 85.53
CA THR A 188 -97.13 71.88 85.98
C THR A 188 -95.72 72.37 85.70
N HIS A 189 -94.71 71.52 85.83
CA HIS A 189 -93.33 71.82 85.44
C HIS A 189 -93.21 72.02 83.92
N LEU A 190 -93.79 71.12 83.11
CA LEU A 190 -93.78 71.21 81.65
C LEU A 190 -94.42 72.51 81.15
N LYS A 191 -95.57 72.91 81.72
CA LYS A 191 -96.22 74.18 81.40
C LYS A 191 -95.37 75.40 81.77
N ARG A 192 -94.66 75.38 82.90
CA ARG A 192 -93.72 76.46 83.27
C ARG A 192 -92.52 76.52 82.32
N GLN A 193 -92.01 75.37 81.87
CA GLN A 193 -90.87 75.32 80.96
C GLN A 193 -91.25 75.76 79.53
N ALA A 194 -92.46 75.44 79.07
CA ALA A 194 -92.99 75.91 77.80
C ALA A 194 -93.17 77.44 77.78
N ASN A 195 -93.70 78.03 78.86
CA ASN A 195 -93.88 79.50 78.95
C ASN A 195 -92.56 80.27 79.14
N LYS A 196 -91.50 79.66 79.70
CA LYS A 196 -90.16 80.27 79.77
C LYS A 196 -89.52 80.52 78.39
N LYS A 197 -89.96 79.84 77.33
CA LYS A 197 -89.44 80.03 75.96
C LYS A 197 -90.04 81.23 75.20
N SER A 198 -91.18 81.78 75.61
CA SER A 198 -91.79 82.92 74.90
C SER A 198 -91.28 84.29 75.38
N GLU A 199 -90.88 84.45 76.65
CA GLU A 199 -90.42 85.75 77.19
C GLU A 199 -88.88 85.95 77.19
N GLY A 200 -88.09 84.94 76.84
CA GLY A 200 -86.62 84.98 76.87
C GLY A 200 -85.90 85.17 75.52
N SER A 201 -86.62 85.25 74.39
CA SER A 201 -86.02 85.17 73.03
C SER A 201 -85.33 86.45 72.55
N LEU A 202 -85.40 87.58 73.26
CA LEU A 202 -84.72 88.82 72.85
C LEU A 202 -83.33 89.02 73.48
N ALA A 203 -82.99 88.28 74.54
CA ALA A 203 -81.70 88.41 75.24
C ALA A 203 -80.59 87.50 74.68
N TYR A 204 -80.94 86.36 74.07
CA TYR A 204 -79.97 85.42 73.50
C TYR A 204 -79.50 85.79 72.07
N VAL A 205 -80.22 86.66 71.36
CA VAL A 205 -79.88 87.08 69.99
C VAL A 205 -78.80 88.18 69.95
N LYS A 206 -78.58 88.92 71.05
CA LYS A 206 -77.58 90.00 71.08
C LYS A 206 -76.11 89.54 71.11
N GLY A 207 -75.83 88.30 71.54
CA GLY A 207 -74.46 87.79 71.69
C GLY A 207 -73.90 86.99 70.51
N GLY A 208 -74.73 86.60 69.54
CA GLY A 208 -74.38 85.71 68.42
C GLY A 208 -74.78 86.22 67.03
N LEU A 209 -75.07 87.52 66.91
CA LEU A 209 -75.39 88.15 65.62
C LEU A 209 -74.23 88.05 64.63
N SER A 210 -72.98 88.11 65.09
CA SER A 210 -71.81 88.01 64.21
C SER A 210 -71.73 86.66 63.52
N THR A 211 -71.98 85.56 64.23
CA THR A 211 -71.98 84.20 63.64
C THR A 211 -73.16 83.97 62.71
N PHE A 212 -74.30 84.62 62.96
CA PHE A 212 -75.43 84.60 62.03
C PHE A 212 -75.12 85.37 60.74
N PHE A 213 -74.53 86.56 60.86
CA PHE A 213 -74.09 87.33 59.69
C PHE A 213 -72.95 86.61 58.95
N GLU A 214 -72.00 86.00 59.63
CA GLU A 214 -70.94 85.19 59.01
C GLU A 214 -71.51 83.96 58.29
N ALA A 215 -72.50 83.27 58.88
CA ALA A 215 -73.16 82.14 58.23
C ALA A 215 -73.98 82.59 57.02
N GLN A 216 -74.65 83.75 57.11
CA GLN A 216 -75.42 84.32 56.01
C GLN A 216 -74.51 84.88 54.90
N ASP A 217 -73.38 85.49 55.24
CA ASP A 217 -72.35 85.94 54.31
C ASP A 217 -71.68 84.75 53.64
N ALA A 218 -71.41 83.66 54.37
CA ALA A 218 -70.89 82.42 53.80
C ALA A 218 -71.91 81.76 52.87
N LEU A 219 -73.19 81.70 53.25
CA LEU A 219 -74.26 81.20 52.38
C LEU A 219 -74.46 82.09 51.14
N SER A 220 -74.38 83.40 51.30
CA SER A 220 -74.46 84.35 50.19
C SER A 220 -73.24 84.23 49.28
N ALA A 221 -72.03 84.05 49.83
CA ALA A 221 -70.80 83.85 49.06
C ALA A 221 -70.82 82.52 48.30
N ILE A 222 -71.39 81.45 48.88
CA ILE A 222 -71.62 80.18 48.19
C ILE A 222 -72.63 80.38 47.06
N HIS A 223 -73.76 81.04 47.33
CA HIS A 223 -74.79 81.30 46.32
C HIS A 223 -74.25 82.16 45.17
N GLN A 224 -73.46 83.19 45.48
CA GLN A 224 -72.84 84.08 44.50
C GLN A 224 -71.74 83.37 43.70
N LYS A 225 -70.98 82.45 44.29
CA LYS A 225 -70.06 81.56 43.55
C LYS A 225 -70.81 80.57 42.65
N LEU A 226 -71.94 80.05 43.11
CA LEU A 226 -72.78 79.14 42.33
C LEU A 226 -73.38 79.83 41.10
N GLU A 227 -73.81 81.08 41.26
CA GLU A 227 -74.30 81.95 40.18
C GLU A 227 -73.16 82.42 39.24
N ALA A 228 -71.98 82.74 39.79
CA ALA A 228 -70.80 83.14 39.00
C ALA A 228 -70.20 81.99 38.18
N ASP A 229 -70.31 80.74 38.66
CA ASP A 229 -69.94 79.52 37.91
C ASP A 229 -71.01 79.11 36.87
N GLY A 230 -72.08 79.91 36.73
CA GLY A 230 -72.93 79.96 35.54
C GLY A 230 -73.74 78.70 35.26
N THR A 231 -74.88 78.57 35.94
CA THR A 231 -75.96 77.60 35.65
C THR A 231 -76.70 77.83 34.32
N GLU A 232 -76.29 78.77 33.45
CA GLU A 232 -77.06 79.05 32.21
C GLU A 232 -76.27 79.19 30.90
N LYS A 233 -74.94 78.98 30.83
CA LYS A 233 -74.21 79.21 29.55
C LYS A 233 -73.16 78.18 29.09
N VAL A 234 -73.06 76.99 29.69
CA VAL A 234 -72.24 75.91 29.11
C VAL A 234 -73.02 74.60 29.15
N GLU A 235 -73.39 74.08 27.97
CA GLU A 235 -73.89 72.72 27.82
C GLU A 235 -72.83 71.72 28.30
N GLY A 236 -73.09 71.04 29.42
CA GLY A 236 -72.27 69.92 29.91
C GLY A 236 -72.18 69.84 31.44
N SER A 237 -72.28 68.62 31.97
CA SER A 237 -72.17 68.32 33.40
C SER A 237 -70.83 68.80 33.99
N MET A 238 -70.83 69.35 35.21
CA MET A 238 -69.63 69.76 35.96
C MET A 238 -68.50 68.72 35.99
N THR A 239 -68.82 67.44 35.88
CA THR A 239 -67.85 66.33 35.92
C THR A 239 -67.06 66.13 34.62
N GLN A 240 -67.42 66.79 33.51
CA GLN A 240 -66.82 66.52 32.20
C GLN A 240 -65.34 66.95 32.11
N LYS A 241 -64.92 67.99 32.86
CA LYS A 241 -63.49 68.32 33.01
C LYS A 241 -62.73 67.24 33.78
N LEU A 242 -63.33 66.67 34.82
CA LEU A 242 -62.73 65.58 35.60
C LEU A 242 -62.64 64.30 34.75
N GLU A 243 -63.69 63.97 34.02
CA GLU A 243 -63.74 62.83 33.09
C GLU A 243 -62.67 62.96 32.00
N ASN A 244 -62.49 64.16 31.44
CA ASN A 244 -61.44 64.41 30.46
C ASN A 244 -60.01 64.27 31.05
N VAL A 245 -59.81 64.68 32.30
CA VAL A 245 -58.51 64.50 32.99
C VAL A 245 -58.28 63.03 33.35
N LEU A 246 -59.31 62.32 33.79
CA LEU A 246 -59.25 60.90 34.12
C LEU A 246 -58.98 60.05 32.87
N ASN A 247 -59.67 60.34 31.77
CA ASN A 247 -59.45 59.67 30.49
C ASN A 247 -58.06 59.99 29.92
N ARG A 248 -57.54 61.23 30.08
CA ARG A 248 -56.14 61.52 29.74
C ARG A 248 -55.15 60.77 30.62
N ALA A 249 -55.39 60.69 31.93
CA ALA A 249 -54.53 59.96 32.84
C ALA A 249 -54.53 58.46 32.51
N SER A 250 -55.69 57.88 32.22
CA SER A 250 -55.83 56.49 31.78
C SER A 250 -55.10 56.24 30.46
N ASN A 251 -55.32 57.07 29.44
CA ASN A 251 -54.64 56.92 28.15
C ASN A 251 -53.12 57.09 28.26
N THR A 252 -52.65 57.98 29.13
CA THR A 252 -51.22 58.20 29.40
C THR A 252 -50.62 57.03 30.17
N ALA A 253 -51.38 56.45 31.11
CA ALA A 253 -50.98 55.23 31.81
C ALA A 253 -50.91 54.03 30.86
N ASP A 254 -51.89 53.85 29.98
CA ASP A 254 -51.87 52.78 28.97
C ASP A 254 -50.69 52.90 28.00
N THR A 255 -50.34 54.12 27.57
CA THR A 255 -49.13 54.33 26.75
C THR A 255 -47.85 54.05 27.52
N LEU A 256 -47.73 54.51 28.77
CA LEU A 256 -46.58 54.19 29.63
C LEU A 256 -46.46 52.69 29.92
N PHE A 257 -47.57 52.01 30.21
CA PHE A 257 -47.58 50.57 30.45
C PHE A 257 -47.26 49.79 29.18
N GLN A 258 -47.76 50.18 28.01
CA GLN A 258 -47.35 49.57 26.75
C GLN A 258 -45.86 49.75 26.48
N GLU A 259 -45.31 50.95 26.73
CA GLU A 259 -43.87 51.16 26.58
C GLU A 259 -43.05 50.34 27.58
N VAL A 260 -43.47 50.26 28.84
CA VAL A 260 -42.75 49.50 29.89
C VAL A 260 -42.86 47.99 29.65
N LEU A 261 -44.03 47.49 29.28
CA LEU A 261 -44.24 46.09 28.90
C LEU A 261 -43.44 45.76 27.64
N GLY A 262 -43.45 46.63 26.63
CA GLY A 262 -42.62 46.48 25.44
C GLY A 262 -41.12 46.47 25.75
N ARG A 263 -40.64 47.33 26.66
CA ARG A 263 -39.24 47.32 27.14
C ARG A 263 -38.92 46.05 27.92
N LYS A 264 -39.84 45.55 28.76
CA LYS A 264 -39.69 44.29 29.49
C LYS A 264 -39.65 43.10 28.54
N ASP A 265 -40.57 43.00 27.60
CA ASP A 265 -40.60 41.92 26.60
C ASP A 265 -39.35 41.94 25.73
N LYS A 266 -38.85 43.13 25.37
CA LYS A 266 -37.57 43.27 24.66
C LYS A 266 -36.39 42.84 25.52
N ALA A 267 -36.38 43.19 26.80
CA ALA A 267 -35.34 42.76 27.75
C ALA A 267 -35.38 41.25 27.98
N ASP A 268 -36.56 40.66 28.20
CA ASP A 268 -36.76 39.23 28.42
C ASP A 268 -36.45 38.42 27.16
N SER A 269 -36.84 38.90 25.98
CA SER A 269 -36.44 38.34 24.68
C SER A 269 -34.92 38.37 24.50
N THR A 270 -34.28 39.49 24.82
CA THR A 270 -32.80 39.62 24.77
C THR A 270 -32.14 38.66 25.76
N ARG A 271 -32.70 38.52 26.97
CA ARG A 271 -32.18 37.62 28.01
C ARG A 271 -32.35 36.15 27.61
N ASN A 272 -33.47 35.80 26.98
CA ASN A 272 -33.73 34.47 26.46
C ASN A 272 -32.78 34.14 25.29
N ALA A 273 -32.60 35.08 24.34
CA ALA A 273 -31.62 34.93 23.26
C ALA A 273 -30.19 34.75 23.80
N LEU A 274 -29.80 35.53 24.81
CA LEU A 274 -28.49 35.39 25.47
C LEU A 274 -28.34 34.03 26.15
N ASN A 275 -29.39 33.54 26.82
CA ASN A 275 -29.38 32.23 27.48
C ASN A 275 -29.26 31.09 26.45
N VAL A 276 -29.98 31.17 25.32
CA VAL A 276 -29.86 30.22 24.20
C VAL A 276 -28.45 30.25 23.62
N LEU A 277 -27.86 31.44 23.40
CA LEU A 277 -26.49 31.59 22.92
C LEU A 277 -25.46 31.03 23.91
N GLN A 278 -25.66 31.22 25.22
CA GLN A 278 -24.76 30.68 26.25
C GLN A 278 -24.87 29.16 26.38
N ARG A 279 -26.09 28.62 26.39
CA ARG A 279 -26.37 27.19 26.55
C ARG A 279 -25.95 26.37 25.34
N PHE A 280 -26.10 26.93 24.13
CA PHE A 280 -25.71 26.29 22.87
C PHE A 280 -24.45 26.90 22.24
N LYS A 281 -23.61 27.57 23.04
CA LYS A 281 -22.35 28.19 22.63
C LYS A 281 -21.43 27.23 21.85
N PHE A 282 -21.46 25.93 22.19
CA PHE A 282 -20.73 24.90 21.47
C PHE A 282 -21.18 24.81 20.00
N LEU A 283 -22.48 24.65 19.72
CA LEU A 283 -23.01 24.49 18.37
C LEU A 283 -22.75 25.73 17.50
N PHE A 284 -22.92 26.94 18.05
CA PHE A 284 -22.73 28.18 17.29
C PHE A 284 -21.25 28.47 16.97
N ASN A 285 -20.32 28.08 17.85
CA ASN A 285 -18.88 28.22 17.60
C ASN A 285 -18.26 27.03 16.86
N LEU A 286 -19.01 25.94 16.68
CA LEU A 286 -18.52 24.71 16.08
C LEU A 286 -18.00 24.90 14.64
N PRO A 287 -18.69 25.60 13.71
CA PRO A 287 -18.16 25.83 12.36
C PRO A 287 -16.79 26.51 12.36
N LEU A 288 -16.60 27.53 13.20
CA LEU A 288 -15.33 28.27 13.33
C LEU A 288 -14.22 27.42 13.96
N ASN A 289 -14.57 26.58 14.94
CA ASN A 289 -13.62 25.67 15.56
C ASN A 289 -13.19 24.56 14.60
N ILE A 290 -14.13 24.02 13.80
CA ILE A 290 -13.84 23.05 12.75
C ILE A 290 -12.87 23.67 11.76
N GLU A 291 -13.16 24.86 11.22
CA GLU A 291 -12.28 25.53 10.26
C GLU A 291 -10.88 25.81 10.83
N ARG A 292 -10.78 26.27 12.08
CA ARG A 292 -9.50 26.50 12.75
C ARG A 292 -8.71 25.19 12.96
N ASN A 293 -9.38 24.10 13.34
CA ASN A 293 -8.73 22.81 13.57
C ASN A 293 -8.33 22.13 12.25
N ILE A 294 -9.10 22.32 11.17
CA ILE A 294 -8.73 21.90 9.81
C ILE A 294 -7.45 22.61 9.36
N GLN A 295 -7.33 23.92 9.60
CA GLN A 295 -6.12 24.70 9.27
C GLN A 295 -4.89 24.23 10.07
N LYS A 296 -5.08 23.74 11.30
CA LYS A 296 -4.00 23.19 12.13
C LYS A 296 -3.62 21.75 11.80
N GLY A 297 -4.48 21.01 11.08
CA GLY A 297 -4.29 19.59 10.79
C GLY A 297 -4.75 18.63 11.91
N ASP A 298 -5.45 19.14 12.93
CA ASP A 298 -5.93 18.35 14.08
C ASP A 298 -7.29 17.71 13.78
N TYR A 299 -7.31 16.77 12.83
CA TYR A 299 -8.54 16.15 12.34
C TYR A 299 -9.27 15.29 13.40
N ASP A 300 -8.55 14.68 14.35
CA ASP A 300 -9.15 13.89 15.44
C ASP A 300 -10.11 14.72 16.31
N VAL A 301 -9.76 15.99 16.58
CA VAL A 301 -10.60 16.89 17.38
C VAL A 301 -11.87 17.26 16.62
N VAL A 302 -11.75 17.50 15.32
CA VAL A 302 -12.88 17.81 14.43
C VAL A 302 -13.87 16.64 14.38
N ILE A 303 -13.37 15.41 14.25
CA ILE A 303 -14.20 14.19 14.22
C ILE A 303 -14.97 14.04 15.53
N ASN A 304 -14.30 14.14 16.68
CA ASN A 304 -14.94 14.03 17.99
C ASN A 304 -15.99 15.12 18.22
N ASP A 305 -15.68 16.38 17.88
CA ASP A 305 -16.61 17.50 18.02
C ASP A 305 -17.84 17.34 17.10
N TYR A 306 -17.63 16.80 15.89
CA TYR A 306 -18.70 16.49 14.94
C TYR A 306 -19.58 15.32 15.41
N GLU A 307 -19.02 14.22 15.91
CA GLU A 307 -19.79 13.11 16.48
C GLU A 307 -20.62 13.56 17.69
N LYS A 308 -20.04 14.41 18.55
CA LYS A 308 -20.74 15.04 19.67
C LYS A 308 -21.88 15.94 19.19
N ALA A 309 -21.68 16.72 18.12
CA ALA A 309 -22.72 17.54 17.54
C ALA A 309 -23.84 16.70 16.89
N LYS A 310 -23.49 15.64 16.17
CA LYS A 310 -24.42 14.71 15.52
C LYS A 310 -25.28 13.95 16.55
N SER A 311 -24.70 13.49 17.65
CA SER A 311 -25.44 12.81 18.73
C SER A 311 -26.38 13.74 19.49
N LEU A 312 -25.99 15.01 19.70
CA LEU A 312 -26.80 15.98 20.45
C LEU A 312 -27.87 16.69 19.59
N PHE A 313 -27.59 16.96 18.30
CA PHE A 313 -28.41 17.85 17.47
C PHE A 313 -28.89 17.23 16.14
N GLY A 314 -28.48 15.99 15.81
CA GLY A 314 -28.83 15.35 14.53
C GLY A 314 -30.33 15.09 14.32
N LYS A 315 -31.16 15.12 15.38
CA LYS A 315 -32.62 14.91 15.32
C LYS A 315 -33.45 16.13 15.72
N THR A 316 -32.86 17.33 15.78
CA THR A 316 -33.57 18.50 16.30
C THR A 316 -34.55 19.11 15.30
N GLU A 317 -35.77 19.46 15.75
CA GLU A 317 -36.81 20.04 14.89
C GLU A 317 -36.73 21.58 14.76
N VAL A 318 -35.92 22.24 15.57
CA VAL A 318 -35.76 23.71 15.59
C VAL A 318 -35.02 24.21 14.36
N GLN A 319 -35.66 25.09 13.56
CA GLN A 319 -35.11 25.57 12.28
C GLN A 319 -33.77 26.29 12.39
N VAL A 320 -33.54 27.08 13.45
CA VAL A 320 -32.27 27.80 13.64
C VAL A 320 -31.11 26.84 13.81
N PHE A 321 -31.29 25.76 14.58
CA PHE A 321 -30.26 24.73 14.75
C PHE A 321 -30.05 23.92 13.48
N LYS A 322 -31.11 23.64 12.70
CA LYS A 322 -30.97 23.00 11.38
C LYS A 322 -30.09 23.84 10.43
N LYS A 323 -30.24 25.17 10.42
CA LYS A 323 -29.43 26.05 9.57
C LYS A 323 -27.94 26.03 9.97
N TYR A 324 -27.64 26.13 11.26
CA TYR A 324 -26.24 26.04 11.73
C TYR A 324 -25.65 24.65 11.57
N TYR A 325 -26.44 23.61 11.80
CA TYR A 325 -26.02 22.23 11.57
C TYR A 325 -25.76 21.96 10.08
N ALA A 326 -26.55 22.54 9.17
CA ALA A 326 -26.28 22.47 7.73
C ALA A 326 -24.96 23.17 7.34
N GLU A 327 -24.61 24.29 7.97
CA GLU A 327 -23.28 24.92 7.79
C GLU A 327 -22.17 23.99 8.30
N VAL A 328 -22.35 23.34 9.46
CA VAL A 328 -21.39 22.34 9.98
C VAL A 328 -21.22 21.18 9.00
N GLU A 329 -22.30 20.61 8.49
CA GLU A 329 -22.26 19.54 7.47
C GLU A 329 -21.55 19.99 6.21
N THR A 330 -21.77 21.24 5.75
CA THR A 330 -21.07 21.80 4.58
C THR A 330 -19.56 21.88 4.81
N ARG A 331 -19.10 22.27 6.00
CA ARG A 331 -17.67 22.30 6.35
C ARG A 331 -17.08 20.90 6.51
N ILE A 332 -17.85 19.96 7.02
CA ILE A 332 -17.43 18.55 7.13
C ILE A 332 -17.36 17.89 5.75
N GLU A 333 -18.24 18.25 4.82
CA GLU A 333 -18.16 17.78 3.42
C GLU A 333 -16.89 18.31 2.75
N ALA A 334 -16.58 19.60 2.90
CA ALA A 334 -15.32 20.16 2.43
C ALA A 334 -14.09 19.47 3.06
N LEU A 335 -14.18 19.04 4.33
CA LEU A 335 -13.13 18.23 4.97
C LEU A 335 -13.04 16.81 4.39
N ARG A 336 -14.18 16.17 4.08
CA ARG A 336 -14.20 14.85 3.42
C ARG A 336 -13.52 14.91 2.06
N GLU A 337 -13.84 15.92 1.24
CA GLU A 337 -13.19 16.14 -0.06
C GLU A 337 -11.68 16.38 0.11
N LEU A 338 -11.28 17.26 1.03
CA LEU A 338 -9.87 17.54 1.29
C LEU A 338 -9.08 16.31 1.78
N LEU A 339 -9.67 15.49 2.66
CA LEU A 339 -9.05 14.25 3.13
C LEU A 339 -9.00 13.18 2.04
N LEU A 340 -10.00 13.15 1.15
CA LEU A 340 -10.00 12.26 -0.01
C LEU A 340 -8.91 12.66 -1.01
N ASP A 341 -8.78 13.95 -1.32
CA ASP A 341 -7.71 14.45 -2.20
C ASP A 341 -6.32 14.11 -1.62
N LYS A 342 -6.11 14.37 -0.32
CA LYS A 342 -4.85 13.99 0.36
C LYS A 342 -4.59 12.48 0.40
N LEU A 343 -5.63 11.65 0.40
CA LEU A 343 -5.49 10.20 0.32
C LEU A 343 -5.10 9.74 -1.10
N LEU A 344 -5.62 10.43 -2.12
CA LEU A 344 -5.35 10.15 -3.53
C LEU A 344 -4.02 10.76 -4.01
N GLU A 345 -3.46 11.73 -3.29
CA GLU A 345 -2.10 12.24 -3.48
C GLU A 345 -1.08 11.12 -3.27
N THR A 346 -0.41 10.73 -4.36
CA THR A 346 0.65 9.71 -4.38
C THR A 346 1.97 10.34 -4.83
N PRO A 347 3.09 10.15 -4.10
CA PRO A 347 3.34 9.17 -3.05
C PRO A 347 2.92 9.61 -1.64
N SER A 348 2.14 8.78 -0.94
CA SER A 348 1.81 8.91 0.48
C SER A 348 2.33 7.70 1.27
N THR A 349 2.66 7.89 2.55
CA THR A 349 3.15 6.77 3.37
C THR A 349 2.00 5.85 3.75
N LEU A 350 2.28 4.55 3.96
CA LEU A 350 1.26 3.60 4.42
C LEU A 350 0.65 4.02 5.78
N HIS A 351 1.39 4.74 6.62
CA HIS A 351 0.87 5.26 7.89
C HIS A 351 -0.16 6.38 7.65
N ASP A 352 0.15 7.33 6.77
CA ASP A 352 -0.76 8.43 6.43
C ASP A 352 -2.00 7.92 5.70
N GLN A 353 -1.84 6.99 4.76
CA GLN A 353 -2.94 6.30 4.09
C GLN A 353 -3.89 5.64 5.09
N LYS A 354 -3.34 4.87 6.05
CA LYS A 354 -4.14 4.26 7.13
C LYS A 354 -4.86 5.31 7.99
N ARG A 355 -4.17 6.41 8.33
CA ARG A 355 -4.70 7.49 9.15
C ARG A 355 -5.84 8.23 8.46
N TYR A 356 -5.69 8.59 7.19
CA TYR A 356 -6.74 9.26 6.40
C TYR A 356 -7.94 8.34 6.12
N ILE A 357 -7.70 7.05 5.83
CA ILE A 357 -8.79 6.05 5.69
C ILE A 357 -9.61 5.97 6.98
N ARG A 358 -8.95 5.96 8.14
CA ARG A 358 -9.64 5.96 9.44
C ARG A 358 -10.48 7.22 9.63
N TYR A 359 -9.92 8.40 9.35
CA TYR A 359 -10.66 9.68 9.44
C TYR A 359 -11.87 9.75 8.51
N LEU A 360 -11.74 9.29 7.28
CA LEU A 360 -12.85 9.25 6.33
C LEU A 360 -13.93 8.23 6.73
N SER A 361 -13.53 7.10 7.34
CA SER A 361 -14.46 6.13 7.91
C SER A 361 -15.24 6.71 9.09
N ASP A 362 -14.57 7.37 10.03
CA ASP A 362 -15.21 7.99 11.19
C ASP A 362 -16.13 9.16 10.78
N LEU A 363 -15.75 9.93 9.76
CA LEU A 363 -16.58 10.99 9.17
C LEU A 363 -17.77 10.46 8.34
N HIS A 364 -17.91 9.14 8.16
CA HIS A 364 -18.95 8.51 7.33
C HIS A 364 -18.98 9.05 5.89
N ALA A 365 -17.81 9.11 5.23
CA ALA A 365 -17.73 9.49 3.82
C ALA A 365 -18.54 8.52 2.92
N PRO A 366 -19.16 9.00 1.82
CA PRO A 366 -19.88 8.13 0.89
C PRO A 366 -18.92 7.19 0.14
N GLY A 367 -19.25 5.90 0.11
CA GLY A 367 -18.45 4.87 -0.59
C GLY A 367 -17.41 4.17 0.28
N ASP A 368 -16.39 3.58 -0.35
CA ASP A 368 -15.28 2.91 0.34
C ASP A 368 -13.95 3.62 0.04
N PRO A 369 -13.51 4.55 0.91
CA PRO A 369 -12.28 5.30 0.75
C PRO A 369 -11.03 4.42 0.68
N ALA A 370 -11.03 3.29 1.38
CA ALA A 370 -9.91 2.36 1.36
C ALA A 370 -9.78 1.68 -0.01
N TRP A 371 -10.90 1.33 -0.64
CA TRP A 371 -10.92 0.78 -2.00
C TRP A 371 -10.48 1.81 -3.04
N GLN A 372 -10.89 3.07 -2.90
CA GLN A 372 -10.43 4.17 -3.77
C GLN A 372 -8.91 4.39 -3.66
N CYS A 373 -8.35 4.33 -2.43
CA CYS A 373 -6.91 4.39 -2.21
C CYS A 373 -6.17 3.22 -2.87
N ILE A 374 -6.69 1.99 -2.76
CA ILE A 374 -6.12 0.81 -3.43
C ILE A 374 -6.12 1.00 -4.95
N GLY A 375 -7.22 1.49 -5.53
CA GLY A 375 -7.30 1.79 -6.95
C GLY A 375 -6.29 2.86 -7.40
N ALA A 376 -6.16 3.95 -6.64
CA ALA A 376 -5.20 5.01 -6.92
C ALA A 376 -3.74 4.53 -6.82
N GLN A 377 -3.40 3.74 -5.79
CA GLN A 377 -2.07 3.16 -5.62
C GLN A 377 -1.74 2.19 -6.78
N HIS A 378 -2.71 1.39 -7.23
CA HIS A 378 -2.56 0.52 -8.40
C HIS A 378 -2.24 1.32 -9.67
N SER A 379 -3.05 2.33 -10.01
CA SER A 379 -2.82 3.19 -11.17
C SER A 379 -1.49 3.93 -11.10
N TRP A 380 -1.11 4.41 -9.92
CA TRP A 380 0.17 5.09 -9.69
C TRP A 380 1.38 4.18 -9.87
N ILE A 381 1.33 2.93 -9.36
CA ILE A 381 2.39 1.94 -9.57
C ILE A 381 2.59 1.69 -11.07
N LEU A 382 1.50 1.45 -11.82
CA LEU A 382 1.57 1.26 -13.26
C LEU A 382 2.15 2.48 -13.98
N GLN A 383 1.70 3.68 -13.64
CA GLN A 383 2.21 4.93 -14.23
C GLN A 383 3.70 5.12 -13.93
N ARG A 384 4.16 4.82 -12.71
CA ARG A 384 5.58 4.86 -12.32
C ARG A 384 6.42 3.88 -13.12
N MET A 385 5.92 2.66 -13.34
CA MET A 385 6.61 1.65 -14.16
C MET A 385 6.76 2.10 -15.61
N HIS A 386 5.70 2.66 -16.22
CA HIS A 386 5.77 3.24 -17.57
C HIS A 386 6.68 4.48 -17.63
N SER A 387 6.61 5.36 -16.64
CA SER A 387 7.47 6.56 -16.57
C SER A 387 8.95 6.18 -16.41
N CYS A 388 9.24 5.08 -15.69
CA CYS A 388 10.59 4.55 -15.56
C CYS A 388 11.18 4.17 -16.94
N LYS A 389 10.37 3.52 -17.78
CA LYS A 389 10.75 3.16 -19.16
C LYS A 389 10.96 4.42 -20.01
N GLU A 390 10.01 5.35 -20.02
CA GLU A 390 10.12 6.57 -20.83
C GLU A 390 11.35 7.41 -20.44
N ALA A 391 11.67 7.55 -19.16
CA ALA A 391 12.90 8.22 -18.71
C ALA A 391 14.17 7.53 -19.25
N CYS A 392 14.25 6.20 -19.14
CA CYS A 392 15.42 5.46 -19.64
C CYS A 392 15.53 5.46 -21.18
N VAL A 393 14.41 5.53 -21.91
CA VAL A 393 14.40 5.66 -23.37
C VAL A 393 14.74 7.08 -23.82
N GLN A 394 14.37 8.11 -23.06
CA GLN A 394 14.78 9.49 -23.33
C GLN A 394 16.28 9.70 -23.08
N ASP A 395 16.85 9.10 -22.04
CA ASP A 395 18.29 9.11 -21.79
C ASP A 395 19.08 8.48 -22.97
N LEU A 396 18.48 7.52 -23.68
CA LEU A 396 19.03 6.93 -24.91
C LEU A 396 18.89 7.83 -26.15
N LYS A 397 17.92 8.75 -26.19
CA LYS A 397 17.60 9.63 -27.32
C LYS A 397 18.10 11.07 -27.16
N GLY A 398 18.67 11.43 -26.01
CA GLY A 398 19.21 12.77 -25.76
C GLY A 398 20.34 13.15 -26.73
N PRO A 399 20.49 14.42 -27.11
CA PRO A 399 21.57 14.85 -28.00
C PRO A 399 22.93 14.61 -27.32
N PRO A 400 23.99 14.25 -28.07
CA PRO A 400 25.32 14.06 -27.52
C PRO A 400 25.88 15.44 -27.11
N GLY A 401 25.64 15.84 -25.87
CA GLY A 401 25.94 17.19 -25.41
C GLY A 401 26.41 17.22 -23.96
N LEU A 402 27.71 17.46 -23.81
CA LEU A 402 28.42 17.94 -22.62
C LEU A 402 28.27 17.08 -21.35
N HIS A 403 29.08 16.02 -21.25
CA HIS A 403 29.94 15.72 -20.09
C HIS A 403 30.59 14.34 -20.26
N SER A 404 31.62 14.27 -21.11
CA SER A 404 32.74 13.33 -20.97
C SER A 404 33.88 13.82 -21.86
N PRO A 405 35.14 13.83 -21.37
CA PRO A 405 36.26 14.25 -22.19
C PRO A 405 36.49 13.22 -23.29
N MET A 406 36.54 13.75 -24.49
CA MET A 406 36.99 13.13 -25.73
C MET A 406 38.44 12.64 -25.54
N LEU A 407 38.69 11.35 -25.78
CA LEU A 407 39.98 10.86 -26.24
C LEU A 407 39.72 9.78 -27.30
N ASP A 408 40.08 10.21 -28.50
CA ASP A 408 40.40 9.55 -29.76
C ASP A 408 39.92 8.14 -30.08
N LEU A 409 39.29 8.12 -31.25
CA LEU A 409 39.14 7.04 -32.19
C LEU A 409 40.52 6.52 -32.59
N ASP A 410 40.89 5.33 -32.11
CA ASP A 410 41.66 4.38 -32.91
C ASP A 410 41.17 2.96 -32.63
N SER A 411 40.82 2.31 -33.73
CA SER A 411 40.45 0.92 -33.85
C SER A 411 41.75 0.12 -33.79
N ASP A 412 42.09 -0.42 -32.62
CA ASP A 412 42.97 -1.59 -32.52
C ASP A 412 42.75 -2.29 -31.17
N THR A 413 42.08 -3.43 -31.22
CA THR A 413 41.86 -4.30 -30.07
C THR A 413 43.05 -5.24 -29.96
N HIS A 414 44.14 -4.79 -29.33
CA HIS A 414 45.15 -5.69 -28.78
C HIS A 414 44.72 -6.13 -27.37
N PRO A 415 44.55 -7.44 -27.10
CA PRO A 415 44.78 -8.00 -25.79
C PRO A 415 46.23 -8.51 -25.73
N SER A 416 47.06 -7.80 -24.97
CA SER A 416 48.43 -8.19 -24.68
C SER A 416 48.48 -9.43 -23.77
N VAL A 417 49.02 -10.51 -24.31
CA VAL A 417 50.02 -11.45 -23.74
C VAL A 417 49.93 -11.73 -22.23
N LEU A 418 49.51 -12.94 -21.87
CA LEU A 418 50.06 -13.67 -20.73
C LEU A 418 50.14 -15.16 -21.06
N ALA A 419 51.32 -15.58 -21.53
CA ALA A 419 51.79 -16.97 -21.49
C ALA A 419 53.15 -17.01 -20.79
N HIS A 420 53.44 -18.17 -20.20
CA HIS A 420 54.70 -18.65 -19.59
C HIS A 420 54.92 -18.40 -18.09
N LEU A 421 54.69 -19.40 -17.22
CA LEU A 421 55.56 -20.59 -16.98
C LEU A 421 55.24 -21.30 -15.64
N SER A 422 54.92 -22.59 -15.75
CA SER A 422 55.35 -23.79 -14.99
C SER A 422 55.85 -23.76 -13.52
N GLN A 423 55.36 -24.78 -12.78
CA GLN A 423 55.97 -25.59 -11.70
C GLN A 423 56.28 -24.99 -10.31
N THR A 424 55.60 -25.50 -9.27
CA THR A 424 56.14 -26.43 -8.23
C THR A 424 55.29 -26.41 -6.95
N ALA A 425 55.24 -27.56 -6.28
CA ALA A 425 54.67 -27.74 -4.95
C ALA A 425 55.49 -27.00 -3.87
N SER A 426 54.82 -26.51 -2.80
CA SER A 426 55.18 -26.76 -1.38
C SER A 426 54.76 -25.61 -0.42
N LEU A 427 54.10 -26.04 0.67
CA LEU A 427 54.08 -25.51 2.04
C LEU A 427 53.41 -24.17 2.43
N LYS A 428 52.43 -24.35 3.32
CA LYS A 428 51.78 -23.44 4.28
C LYS A 428 52.69 -22.35 4.92
N ARG A 429 52.14 -21.14 5.05
CA ARG A 429 52.05 -20.40 6.33
C ARG A 429 51.01 -19.28 6.24
N GLY A 430 50.10 -19.21 7.21
CA GLY A 430 49.08 -18.17 7.30
C GLY A 430 49.58 -16.90 7.98
N SER A 431 48.86 -15.79 7.75
CA SER A 431 48.39 -14.84 8.77
C SER A 431 47.72 -13.62 8.11
N SER A 432 46.64 -13.16 8.76
CA SER A 432 46.18 -11.77 8.83
C SER A 432 45.33 -11.20 7.69
N PHE A 433 44.02 -11.19 7.96
CA PHE A 433 43.01 -10.20 7.57
C PHE A 433 43.56 -8.84 7.09
N GLN A 434 43.24 -8.49 5.84
CA GLN A 434 42.74 -7.16 5.47
C GLN A 434 41.68 -7.33 4.37
N SER A 435 40.46 -6.89 4.69
CA SER A 435 39.39 -6.62 3.73
C SER A 435 39.74 -5.34 2.97
N GLY A 436 39.73 -5.39 1.63
CA GLY A 436 40.05 -4.21 0.82
C GLY A 436 39.90 -4.41 -0.68
N ARG A 437 38.77 -3.90 -1.18
CA ARG A 437 38.57 -3.26 -2.50
C ARG A 437 38.46 -4.14 -3.76
N ASP A 438 37.21 -4.56 -3.97
CA ASP A 438 36.39 -4.28 -5.17
C ASP A 438 36.97 -3.21 -6.12
N ASP A 439 37.55 -3.61 -7.27
CA ASP A 439 37.99 -2.68 -8.33
C ASP A 439 38.10 -3.38 -9.71
N THR A 440 37.02 -3.97 -10.24
CA THR A 440 37.02 -4.42 -11.67
C THR A 440 35.64 -4.47 -12.36
N TRP A 441 34.66 -3.66 -11.94
CA TRP A 441 33.31 -3.61 -12.57
C TRP A 441 32.98 -2.31 -13.32
N ARG A 442 33.97 -1.51 -13.74
CA ARG A 442 33.71 -0.30 -14.54
C ARG A 442 33.71 -0.56 -16.06
N TYR A 443 32.83 -1.43 -16.53
CA TYR A 443 32.23 -1.28 -17.86
C TYR A 443 30.82 -0.71 -17.65
N LYS A 444 30.48 0.41 -18.29
CA LYS A 444 29.17 1.07 -18.14
C LYS A 444 28.04 0.05 -18.35
N THR A 445 27.33 -0.32 -17.28
CA THR A 445 26.20 -1.25 -17.33
C THR A 445 25.27 -0.86 -18.48
N PRO A 446 24.92 -1.78 -19.40
CA PRO A 446 24.05 -1.44 -20.52
C PRO A 446 22.74 -0.84 -20.02
N HIS A 447 22.28 0.25 -20.66
CA HIS A 447 21.07 0.98 -20.25
C HIS A 447 19.84 0.06 -20.08
N ARG A 448 19.72 -0.98 -20.91
CA ARG A 448 18.67 -2.01 -20.81
C ARG A 448 18.74 -2.82 -19.51
N VAL A 449 19.95 -3.18 -19.06
CA VAL A 449 20.17 -3.92 -17.80
C VAL A 449 19.89 -3.00 -16.60
N ALA A 450 20.41 -1.77 -16.64
CA ALA A 450 20.16 -0.76 -15.60
C ALA A 450 18.66 -0.43 -15.46
N PHE A 451 17.92 -0.40 -16.59
CA PHE A 451 16.47 -0.25 -16.59
C PHE A 451 15.78 -1.41 -15.86
N VAL A 452 16.15 -2.67 -16.14
CA VAL A 452 15.56 -3.82 -15.45
C VAL A 452 15.83 -3.75 -13.96
N GLU A 453 17.05 -3.44 -13.52
CA GLU A 453 17.36 -3.26 -12.09
C GLU A 453 16.54 -2.15 -11.44
N LYS A 454 16.37 -1.01 -12.12
CA LYS A 454 15.58 0.12 -11.62
C LYS A 454 14.09 -0.25 -11.53
N LEU A 455 13.58 -0.97 -12.52
CA LEU A 455 12.19 -1.42 -12.58
C LEU A 455 11.89 -2.47 -11.50
N THR A 456 12.75 -3.47 -11.32
CA THR A 456 12.58 -4.48 -10.27
C THR A 456 12.69 -3.88 -8.88
N LYS A 457 13.64 -2.97 -8.64
CA LYS A 457 13.73 -2.19 -7.38
C LYS A 457 12.47 -1.37 -7.13
N LEU A 458 11.91 -0.71 -8.16
CA LEU A 458 10.66 0.03 -8.05
C LEU A 458 9.51 -0.88 -7.60
N VAL A 459 9.30 -2.02 -8.27
CA VAL A 459 8.24 -2.97 -7.90
C VAL A 459 8.45 -3.51 -6.48
N LEU A 460 9.66 -3.93 -6.13
CA LEU A 460 9.98 -4.45 -4.80
C LEU A 460 9.85 -3.40 -3.69
N SER A 461 9.98 -2.11 -4.00
CA SER A 461 9.78 -1.03 -3.02
C SER A 461 8.30 -0.71 -2.77
N GLN A 462 7.45 -0.80 -3.81
CA GLN A 462 6.06 -0.34 -3.73
C GLN A 462 5.06 -1.47 -3.44
N LEU A 463 5.30 -2.67 -4.00
CA LEU A 463 4.38 -3.79 -3.88
C LEU A 463 4.19 -4.31 -2.44
N PRO A 464 5.22 -4.37 -1.56
CA PRO A 464 5.01 -4.79 -0.17
C PRO A 464 4.03 -3.88 0.58
N ASN A 465 4.09 -2.57 0.35
CA ASN A 465 3.16 -1.62 0.98
C ASN A 465 1.74 -1.79 0.42
N PHE A 466 1.62 -1.97 -0.91
CA PHE A 466 0.33 -2.25 -1.56
C PHE A 466 -0.31 -3.55 -1.05
N TRP A 467 0.47 -4.62 -0.91
CA TRP A 467 0.02 -5.91 -0.36
C TRP A 467 -0.37 -5.80 1.12
N LYS A 468 0.42 -5.11 1.95
CA LYS A 468 0.09 -4.86 3.36
C LYS A 468 -1.18 -4.02 3.51
N LEU A 469 -1.42 -3.05 2.63
CA LEU A 469 -2.64 -2.25 2.61
C LEU A 469 -3.86 -3.15 2.32
N TRP A 470 -3.76 -4.05 1.35
CA TRP A 470 -4.79 -5.05 1.06
C TRP A 470 -5.05 -6.01 2.22
N ILE A 471 -4.00 -6.58 2.84
CA ILE A 471 -4.16 -7.44 4.03
C ILE A 471 -4.87 -6.66 5.13
N SER A 472 -4.48 -5.40 5.36
CA SER A 472 -5.11 -4.55 6.38
C SER A 472 -6.58 -4.31 6.09
N TYR A 473 -6.95 -4.18 4.81
CA TYR A 473 -8.32 -4.00 4.33
C TYR A 473 -9.18 -5.25 4.52
N VAL A 474 -8.69 -6.42 4.11
CA VAL A 474 -9.40 -7.70 4.27
C VAL A 474 -9.57 -8.07 5.74
N ASN A 475 -8.54 -7.83 6.56
CA ASN A 475 -8.58 -8.10 7.99
C ASN A 475 -9.43 -7.08 8.78
N GLY A 476 -9.97 -6.06 8.13
CA GLY A 476 -10.79 -5.02 8.77
C GLY A 476 -10.01 -4.02 9.64
N SER A 477 -8.70 -4.21 9.82
CA SER A 477 -7.83 -3.36 10.66
C SER A 477 -7.68 -1.90 10.21
N LEU A 478 -8.18 -1.55 9.02
CA LEU A 478 -8.23 -0.18 8.52
C LEU A 478 -9.39 0.64 9.11
N PHE A 479 -10.34 -0.01 9.78
CA PHE A 479 -11.56 0.60 10.29
C PHE A 479 -11.60 0.55 11.83
N SER A 480 -12.17 1.57 12.46
CA SER A 480 -12.34 1.68 13.92
C SER A 480 -13.51 0.79 14.42
N GLU A 481 -13.44 0.33 15.69
CA GLU A 481 -14.51 -0.44 16.37
C GLU A 481 -15.84 0.33 16.47
N THR A 482 -15.83 1.66 16.33
CA THR A 482 -17.02 2.52 16.37
C THR A 482 -17.87 2.49 15.10
N ALA A 483 -17.32 2.02 13.97
CA ALA A 483 -18.01 1.96 12.67
C ALA A 483 -18.94 0.72 12.50
N GLU A 484 -19.07 -0.12 13.52
CA GLU A 484 -19.63 -1.48 13.41
C GLU A 484 -21.14 -1.57 13.15
N LYS A 485 -21.94 -0.52 13.34
CA LYS A 485 -23.41 -0.69 13.36
C LYS A 485 -24.18 -0.33 12.08
N SER A 486 -23.56 0.26 11.06
CA SER A 486 -24.27 0.62 9.81
C SER A 486 -23.65 0.05 8.52
N GLY A 487 -22.32 -0.14 8.46
CA GLY A 487 -21.62 -0.58 7.24
C GLY A 487 -21.40 -2.10 7.09
N GLN A 488 -21.74 -2.90 8.10
CA GLN A 488 -21.42 -4.33 8.14
C GLN A 488 -22.21 -5.17 7.11
N ILE A 489 -23.40 -4.70 6.71
CA ILE A 489 -24.33 -5.44 5.83
C ILE A 489 -23.95 -5.34 4.34
N GLU A 490 -23.41 -4.21 3.88
CA GLU A 490 -22.94 -4.07 2.48
C GLU A 490 -21.53 -4.63 2.27
N ARG A 491 -20.66 -4.54 3.28
CA ARG A 491 -19.28 -5.04 3.20
C ARG A 491 -19.21 -6.55 2.98
N SER A 492 -20.07 -7.33 3.64
CA SER A 492 -20.08 -8.80 3.53
C SER A 492 -20.51 -9.36 2.17
N LYS A 493 -21.31 -8.62 1.37
CA LYS A 493 -21.82 -9.13 0.08
C LYS A 493 -20.81 -9.01 -1.07
N ASN A 494 -19.88 -8.05 -1.00
CA ASN A 494 -18.94 -7.73 -2.09
C ASN A 494 -17.48 -8.16 -1.84
N VAL A 495 -17.15 -8.80 -0.71
CA VAL A 495 -15.77 -9.18 -0.36
C VAL A 495 -15.14 -10.10 -1.42
N ARG A 496 -15.88 -11.12 -1.89
CA ARG A 496 -15.38 -12.06 -2.91
C ARG A 496 -15.11 -11.37 -4.25
N GLN A 497 -15.96 -10.44 -4.64
CA GLN A 497 -15.76 -9.66 -5.86
C GLN A 497 -14.53 -8.77 -5.76
N ARG A 498 -14.37 -8.04 -4.64
CA ARG A 498 -13.18 -7.20 -4.39
C ARG A 498 -11.89 -7.99 -4.28
N GLN A 499 -11.94 -9.21 -3.74
CA GLN A 499 -10.81 -10.14 -3.73
C GLN A 499 -10.40 -10.55 -5.15
N ASN A 500 -11.37 -10.85 -6.02
CA ASN A 500 -11.09 -11.14 -7.44
C ASN A 500 -10.54 -9.92 -8.18
N ASP A 501 -11.07 -8.72 -7.91
CA ASP A 501 -10.61 -7.49 -8.55
C ASP A 501 -9.21 -7.09 -8.08
N PHE A 502 -8.88 -7.26 -6.79
CA PHE A 502 -7.53 -7.05 -6.29
C PHE A 502 -6.54 -8.08 -6.87
N LYS A 503 -6.97 -9.34 -7.02
CA LYS A 503 -6.19 -10.37 -7.71
C LYS A 503 -5.84 -9.93 -9.14
N LYS A 504 -6.80 -9.34 -9.88
CA LYS A 504 -6.54 -8.77 -11.21
C LYS A 504 -5.56 -7.60 -11.16
N MET A 505 -5.66 -6.70 -10.19
CA MET A 505 -4.71 -5.57 -10.03
C MET A 505 -3.27 -6.06 -9.83
N ILE A 506 -3.05 -7.06 -8.97
CA ILE A 506 -1.71 -7.65 -8.78
C ILE A 506 -1.24 -8.31 -10.08
N GLN A 507 -2.11 -9.08 -10.74
CA GLN A 507 -1.79 -9.67 -12.04
C GLN A 507 -1.40 -8.58 -13.05
N GLU A 508 -2.12 -7.48 -13.16
CA GLU A 508 -1.81 -6.36 -14.07
C GLU A 508 -0.43 -5.75 -13.79
N VAL A 509 -0.06 -5.57 -12.52
CA VAL A 509 1.29 -5.10 -12.13
C VAL A 509 2.37 -6.10 -12.56
N MET A 510 2.17 -7.40 -12.31
CA MET A 510 3.12 -8.45 -12.74
C MET A 510 3.24 -8.52 -14.26
N HIS A 511 2.11 -8.47 -14.98
CA HIS A 511 2.10 -8.47 -16.44
C HIS A 511 2.77 -7.20 -16.99
N CYS A 512 2.60 -6.04 -16.35
CA CYS A 512 3.28 -4.81 -16.75
C CYS A 512 4.80 -4.92 -16.58
N LEU A 513 5.27 -5.45 -15.44
CA LEU A 513 6.69 -5.73 -15.19
C LEU A 513 7.25 -6.63 -16.30
N VAL A 514 6.57 -7.75 -16.54
CA VAL A 514 6.99 -8.74 -17.53
C VAL A 514 7.01 -8.15 -18.95
N LYS A 515 5.98 -7.41 -19.36
CA LYS A 515 5.92 -6.79 -20.70
C LYS A 515 6.98 -5.72 -20.89
N LEU A 516 7.27 -4.92 -19.87
CA LEU A 516 8.33 -3.90 -19.92
C LEU A 516 9.73 -4.53 -20.02
N VAL A 517 9.99 -5.60 -19.25
CA VAL A 517 11.26 -6.34 -19.34
C VAL A 517 11.40 -7.04 -20.70
N ARG A 518 10.33 -7.70 -21.19
CA ARG A 518 10.32 -8.27 -22.55
C ARG A 518 10.57 -7.20 -23.60
N GLY A 519 10.01 -6.00 -23.45
CA GLY A 519 10.23 -4.90 -24.39
C GLY A 519 11.67 -4.44 -24.49
N ALA A 520 12.40 -4.46 -23.38
CA ALA A 520 13.80 -4.09 -23.34
C ALA A 520 14.74 -5.21 -23.86
N LEU A 521 14.45 -6.47 -23.53
CA LEU A 521 15.39 -7.58 -23.70
C LEU A 521 15.01 -8.60 -24.77
N LEU A 522 13.73 -8.74 -25.09
CA LEU A 522 13.15 -9.70 -26.02
C LEU A 522 12.19 -9.01 -27.01
N PRO A 523 12.66 -8.00 -27.77
CA PRO A 523 11.78 -7.19 -28.62
C PRO A 523 11.07 -8.00 -29.71
N LEU A 524 11.69 -9.08 -30.20
CA LEU A 524 11.12 -9.99 -31.21
C LEU A 524 9.96 -10.84 -30.69
N SER A 525 9.78 -10.93 -29.37
CA SER A 525 8.70 -11.71 -28.74
C SER A 525 7.42 -10.89 -28.52
N ILE A 526 7.40 -9.61 -28.91
CA ILE A 526 6.24 -8.72 -28.71
C ILE A 526 5.44 -8.60 -30.01
N PRO A 527 4.10 -8.84 -29.99
CA PRO A 527 3.23 -8.60 -31.14
C PRO A 527 3.27 -7.14 -31.60
N GLU A 528 3.28 -6.91 -32.92
CA GLU A 528 3.46 -5.58 -33.56
C GLU A 528 2.51 -4.48 -33.01
N GLY A 529 1.28 -4.83 -32.61
CA GLY A 529 0.33 -3.89 -32.02
C GLY A 529 0.71 -3.33 -30.63
N VAL A 530 1.64 -3.98 -29.92
CA VAL A 530 2.04 -3.67 -28.53
C VAL A 530 3.42 -2.99 -28.47
N VAL A 531 4.12 -2.93 -29.60
CA VAL A 531 5.47 -2.36 -29.75
C VAL A 531 5.51 -0.87 -29.42
N ARG A 532 4.45 -0.10 -29.73
CA ARG A 532 4.39 1.33 -29.37
C ARG A 532 4.40 1.58 -27.86
N GLN A 533 3.85 0.67 -27.06
CA GLN A 533 3.67 0.88 -25.62
C GLN A 533 4.86 0.36 -24.80
N TYR A 534 5.47 -0.75 -25.23
CA TYR A 534 6.55 -1.42 -24.47
C TYR A 534 7.90 -1.45 -25.21
N GLY A 535 7.94 -1.13 -26.50
CA GLY A 535 9.15 -0.99 -27.32
C GLY A 535 9.77 0.41 -27.27
N GLY A 536 10.61 0.73 -28.26
CA GLY A 536 11.38 1.99 -28.35
C GLY A 536 12.86 1.85 -28.00
N TRP A 537 13.32 0.61 -27.75
CA TRP A 537 14.71 0.24 -27.49
C TRP A 537 15.42 -0.11 -28.80
N GLU A 538 15.54 0.84 -29.73
CA GLU A 538 16.30 0.62 -30.98
C GLU A 538 17.79 0.57 -30.66
N VAL A 539 18.38 -0.63 -30.67
CA VAL A 539 19.82 -0.81 -30.43
C VAL A 539 20.41 -1.74 -31.49
N LYS A 540 21.52 -1.31 -32.09
CA LYS A 540 22.23 -2.01 -33.20
C LYS A 540 22.94 -3.30 -32.78
N SER A 541 23.12 -3.54 -31.47
CA SER A 541 23.86 -4.68 -30.93
C SER A 541 23.04 -5.43 -29.89
N GLU A 542 23.12 -6.76 -29.92
CA GLU A 542 22.51 -7.64 -28.92
C GLU A 542 23.26 -7.56 -27.58
N LEU A 543 22.58 -7.87 -26.48
CA LEU A 543 23.20 -7.97 -25.16
C LEU A 543 24.01 -9.26 -25.06
N SER A 544 25.21 -9.22 -24.50
CA SER A 544 26.02 -10.43 -24.30
C SER A 544 25.36 -11.39 -23.31
N GLY A 545 25.69 -12.68 -23.43
CA GLY A 545 25.21 -13.73 -22.52
C GLY A 545 25.49 -13.42 -21.04
N GLN A 546 26.65 -12.82 -20.72
CA GLN A 546 27.00 -12.44 -19.34
C GLN A 546 26.00 -11.44 -18.73
N TRP A 547 25.58 -10.43 -19.50
CA TRP A 547 24.58 -9.46 -19.05
C TRP A 547 23.19 -10.09 -18.89
N LEU A 548 22.83 -11.04 -19.77
CA LEU A 548 21.59 -11.81 -19.64
C LEU A 548 21.60 -12.69 -18.38
N THR A 549 22.72 -13.33 -18.05
CA THR A 549 22.86 -14.09 -16.79
C THR A 549 22.62 -13.22 -15.56
N HIS A 550 23.15 -11.99 -15.55
CA HIS A 550 22.92 -11.02 -14.48
C HIS A 550 21.44 -10.60 -14.37
N VAL A 551 20.78 -10.36 -15.50
CA VAL A 551 19.34 -10.07 -15.54
C VAL A 551 18.53 -11.25 -15.01
N ILE A 552 18.84 -12.49 -15.44
CA ILE A 552 18.17 -13.71 -14.97
C ILE A 552 18.29 -13.80 -13.44
N GLN A 553 19.48 -13.56 -12.90
CA GLN A 553 19.68 -13.54 -11.45
C GLN A 553 18.85 -12.44 -10.76
N THR A 554 18.79 -11.24 -11.34
CA THR A 554 17.98 -10.13 -10.82
C THR A 554 16.48 -10.47 -10.81
N MET A 555 15.98 -11.12 -11.87
CA MET A 555 14.59 -11.55 -11.97
C MET A 555 14.28 -12.70 -11.00
N ARG A 556 15.20 -13.67 -10.82
CA ARG A 556 15.09 -14.73 -9.80
C ARG A 556 14.98 -14.14 -8.39
N LEU A 557 15.86 -13.22 -8.02
CA LEU A 557 15.80 -12.54 -6.72
C LEU A 557 14.50 -11.74 -6.53
N THR A 558 14.00 -11.14 -7.61
CA THR A 558 12.71 -10.44 -7.61
C THR A 558 11.57 -11.42 -7.34
N TYR A 559 11.55 -12.56 -8.03
CA TYR A 559 10.56 -13.62 -7.82
C TYR A 559 10.61 -14.14 -6.38
N GLU A 560 11.79 -14.49 -5.86
CA GLU A 560 11.97 -14.97 -4.47
C GLU A 560 11.44 -13.95 -3.44
N SER A 561 11.75 -12.66 -3.64
CA SER A 561 11.26 -11.58 -2.78
C SER A 561 9.74 -11.42 -2.82
N LEU A 562 9.12 -11.65 -3.99
CA LEU A 562 7.67 -11.60 -4.16
C LEU A 562 6.96 -12.82 -3.56
N THR A 563 7.55 -14.01 -3.67
CA THR A 563 7.05 -15.23 -3.01
C THR A 563 7.14 -15.11 -1.49
N ALA A 564 8.19 -14.45 -0.96
CA ALA A 564 8.34 -14.19 0.47
C ALA A 564 7.24 -13.26 1.05
N LEU A 565 6.51 -12.53 0.20
CA LEU A 565 5.32 -11.75 0.59
C LEU A 565 4.04 -12.61 0.70
N GLU A 566 4.14 -13.93 0.50
CA GLU A 566 3.01 -14.88 0.47
C GLU A 566 1.98 -14.56 -0.62
N ILE A 567 2.43 -13.97 -1.74
CA ILE A 567 1.59 -13.74 -2.92
C ILE A 567 1.34 -15.10 -3.60
N PRO A 568 0.08 -15.47 -3.91
CA PRO A 568 -0.26 -16.69 -4.62
C PRO A 568 0.56 -16.92 -5.91
N ASN A 569 1.10 -18.15 -6.05
CA ASN A 569 1.99 -18.52 -7.15
C ASN A 569 1.35 -18.36 -8.54
N ASP A 570 0.04 -18.52 -8.66
CA ASP A 570 -0.68 -18.35 -9.93
C ASP A 570 -0.61 -16.92 -10.46
N MET A 571 -0.38 -15.92 -9.59
CA MET A 571 -0.14 -14.54 -10.01
C MET A 571 1.31 -14.27 -10.40
N LEU A 572 2.25 -15.10 -9.93
CA LEU A 572 3.69 -14.95 -10.18
C LEU A 572 4.18 -15.80 -11.36
N GLN A 573 3.37 -16.74 -11.86
CA GLN A 573 3.71 -17.63 -12.97
C GLN A 573 4.29 -16.90 -14.20
N THR A 574 3.72 -15.74 -14.54
CA THR A 574 4.19 -14.93 -15.68
C THR A 574 5.64 -14.45 -15.56
N ILE A 575 6.16 -14.30 -14.33
CA ILE A 575 7.57 -14.00 -14.07
C ILE A 575 8.44 -15.23 -14.30
N GLN A 576 7.97 -16.42 -13.89
CA GLN A 576 8.69 -17.67 -14.15
C GLN A 576 8.78 -17.98 -15.65
N ASP A 577 7.69 -17.73 -16.39
CA ASP A 577 7.67 -17.87 -17.85
C ASP A 577 8.68 -16.90 -18.50
N LEU A 578 8.77 -15.66 -18.01
CA LEU A 578 9.78 -14.70 -18.46
C LEU A 578 11.21 -15.17 -18.13
N ILE A 579 11.43 -15.72 -16.94
CA ILE A 579 12.75 -16.26 -16.56
C ILE A 579 13.13 -17.40 -17.51
N LEU A 580 12.20 -18.29 -17.86
CA LEU A 580 12.44 -19.35 -18.85
C LEU A 580 12.83 -18.76 -20.21
N ASP A 581 12.07 -17.80 -20.74
CA ASP A 581 12.36 -17.15 -22.01
C ASP A 581 13.75 -16.48 -22.03
N LEU A 582 14.11 -15.79 -20.94
CA LEU A 582 15.42 -15.15 -20.78
C LEU A 582 16.54 -16.18 -20.73
N ARG A 583 16.35 -17.31 -20.04
CA ARG A 583 17.31 -18.42 -19.97
C ARG A 583 17.53 -19.04 -21.36
N VAL A 584 16.45 -19.32 -22.10
CA VAL A 584 16.51 -19.81 -23.48
C VAL A 584 17.30 -18.82 -24.35
N ARG A 585 16.96 -17.53 -24.30
CA ARG A 585 17.67 -16.51 -25.08
C ARG A 585 19.15 -16.40 -24.71
N CYS A 586 19.48 -16.51 -23.43
CA CYS A 586 20.86 -16.47 -22.94
C CYS A 586 21.69 -17.63 -23.51
N VAL A 587 21.13 -18.85 -23.54
CA VAL A 587 21.78 -20.02 -24.16
C VAL A 587 22.03 -19.76 -25.65
N MET A 588 21.00 -19.32 -26.38
CA MET A 588 21.12 -19.06 -27.82
C MET A 588 22.17 -18.00 -28.16
N VAL A 589 22.15 -16.85 -27.49
CA VAL A 589 23.10 -15.75 -27.73
C VAL A 589 24.52 -16.16 -27.37
N THR A 590 24.71 -16.92 -26.29
CA THR A 590 26.04 -17.39 -25.88
C THR A 590 26.60 -18.33 -26.93
N LEU A 591 25.83 -19.33 -27.36
CA LEU A 591 26.25 -20.27 -28.40
C LEU A 591 26.50 -19.58 -29.76
N GLN A 592 25.68 -18.60 -30.15
CA GLN A 592 25.93 -17.78 -31.35
C GLN A 592 27.24 -17.00 -31.23
N SER A 593 27.50 -16.36 -30.09
CA SER A 593 28.76 -15.67 -29.85
C SER A 593 29.96 -16.62 -29.92
N THR A 594 29.82 -17.84 -29.40
CA THR A 594 30.85 -18.88 -29.47
C THR A 594 31.12 -19.32 -30.91
N ALA A 595 30.07 -19.44 -31.74
CA ALA A 595 30.23 -19.71 -33.17
C ALA A 595 31.08 -18.65 -33.88
N GLU A 596 30.87 -17.36 -33.57
CA GLU A 596 31.66 -16.27 -34.16
C GLU A 596 33.06 -16.11 -33.56
N GLU A 597 33.28 -16.57 -32.33
CA GLU A 597 34.62 -16.68 -31.75
C GLU A 597 35.41 -17.78 -32.47
N ILE A 598 34.80 -18.95 -32.67
CA ILE A 598 35.42 -20.09 -33.36
C ILE A 598 35.74 -19.76 -34.82
N LYS A 599 34.85 -19.05 -35.52
CA LYS A 599 35.10 -18.60 -36.88
C LYS A 599 36.36 -17.74 -37.02
N ARG A 600 36.70 -16.98 -35.98
CA ARG A 600 37.90 -16.13 -35.93
C ARG A 600 39.16 -16.88 -35.48
N LEU A 601 39.06 -18.15 -35.07
CA LEU A 601 40.25 -18.93 -34.70
C LEU A 601 41.14 -19.20 -35.92
N ALA A 602 40.56 -19.40 -37.10
CA ALA A 602 41.32 -19.60 -38.34
C ALA A 602 42.24 -18.41 -38.69
N GLU A 603 41.89 -17.19 -38.27
CA GLU A 603 42.69 -15.99 -38.52
C GLU A 603 43.87 -15.85 -37.53
N LYS A 604 43.86 -16.62 -36.45
CA LYS A 604 44.84 -16.56 -35.35
C LYS A 604 45.79 -17.75 -35.33
N GLU A 605 45.75 -18.58 -36.36
CA GLU A 605 46.59 -19.77 -36.47
C GLU A 605 48.06 -19.38 -36.60
N ASP A 606 48.91 -19.94 -35.73
CA ASP A 606 50.36 -19.67 -35.68
C ASP A 606 51.20 -20.76 -36.37
N TRP A 607 50.56 -21.86 -36.79
CA TRP A 607 51.19 -23.03 -37.45
C TRP A 607 52.35 -23.66 -36.65
N ILE A 608 52.35 -23.47 -35.33
CA ILE A 608 53.37 -24.06 -34.46
C ILE A 608 52.96 -25.50 -34.17
N VAL A 609 53.78 -26.44 -34.65
CA VAL A 609 53.53 -27.89 -34.52
C VAL A 609 54.29 -28.46 -33.31
N ASP A 610 53.60 -29.26 -32.50
CA ASP A 610 54.19 -29.97 -31.36
C ASP A 610 54.90 -31.28 -31.76
N ASN A 611 55.39 -32.04 -30.77
CA ASN A 611 56.09 -33.30 -31.00
C ASN A 611 55.20 -34.41 -31.61
N GLU A 612 53.88 -34.25 -31.59
CA GLU A 612 52.89 -35.20 -32.09
C GLU A 612 52.32 -34.79 -33.46
N GLY A 613 52.76 -33.65 -34.00
CA GLY A 613 52.29 -33.17 -35.30
C GLY A 613 51.01 -32.34 -35.20
N LEU A 614 50.74 -31.73 -34.05
CA LEU A 614 49.50 -31.00 -33.77
C LEU A 614 49.76 -29.52 -33.56
N THR A 615 48.81 -28.72 -34.02
CA THR A 615 48.76 -27.27 -33.74
C THR A 615 48.02 -27.01 -32.42
N SER A 616 48.09 -25.77 -31.93
CA SER A 616 47.29 -25.36 -30.76
C SER A 616 45.78 -25.24 -31.05
N LEU A 617 45.38 -25.25 -32.32
CA LEU A 617 44.01 -24.97 -32.78
C LEU A 617 42.94 -25.92 -32.21
N PRO A 618 43.10 -27.26 -32.21
CA PRO A 618 42.12 -28.17 -31.59
C PRO A 618 41.90 -27.87 -30.10
N CYS A 619 42.98 -27.56 -29.37
CA CYS A 619 42.89 -27.21 -27.95
C CYS A 619 42.20 -25.86 -27.73
N GLN A 620 42.48 -24.85 -28.55
CA GLN A 620 41.81 -23.54 -28.47
C GLN A 620 40.31 -23.67 -28.76
N PHE A 621 39.94 -24.48 -29.75
CA PHE A 621 38.55 -24.81 -30.06
C PHE A 621 37.84 -25.48 -28.88
N GLU A 622 38.45 -26.50 -28.27
CA GLU A 622 37.92 -27.18 -27.09
C GLU A 622 37.72 -26.19 -25.94
N GLN A 623 38.72 -25.36 -25.64
CA GLN A 623 38.66 -24.37 -24.57
C GLN A 623 37.56 -23.32 -24.78
N CYS A 624 37.36 -22.86 -26.02
CA CYS A 624 36.29 -21.92 -26.36
C CYS A 624 34.91 -22.50 -26.05
N ILE A 625 34.65 -23.75 -26.46
CA ILE A 625 33.39 -24.44 -26.16
C ILE A 625 33.24 -24.68 -24.65
N VAL A 626 34.27 -25.17 -23.97
CA VAL A 626 34.24 -25.44 -22.53
C VAL A 626 33.95 -24.16 -21.73
N HIS A 627 34.58 -23.04 -22.08
CA HIS A 627 34.33 -21.75 -21.45
C HIS A 627 32.87 -21.29 -21.67
N SER A 628 32.35 -21.43 -22.89
CA SER A 628 30.95 -21.15 -23.22
C SER A 628 29.98 -21.99 -22.38
N LEU A 629 30.19 -23.31 -22.30
CA LEU A 629 29.35 -24.22 -21.50
C LEU A 629 29.43 -23.92 -19.99
N GLN A 630 30.62 -23.60 -19.49
CA GLN A 630 30.82 -23.23 -18.09
C GLN A 630 30.08 -21.94 -17.74
N SER A 631 30.06 -20.95 -18.64
CA SER A 631 29.33 -19.69 -18.45
C SER A 631 27.81 -19.89 -18.36
N LEU A 632 27.29 -20.93 -19.02
CA LEU A 632 25.87 -21.28 -19.03
C LEU A 632 25.42 -22.13 -17.84
N LYS A 633 26.34 -22.63 -17.00
CA LYS A 633 26.01 -23.52 -15.87
C LYS A 633 24.91 -22.94 -14.97
N GLY A 634 25.08 -21.72 -14.48
CA GLY A 634 24.09 -21.07 -13.61
C GLY A 634 22.76 -20.73 -14.30
N VAL A 635 22.76 -20.64 -15.62
CA VAL A 635 21.56 -20.44 -16.45
C VAL A 635 20.80 -21.75 -16.61
N LEU A 636 21.48 -22.88 -16.75
CA LEU A 636 20.84 -24.20 -16.92
C LEU A 636 20.35 -24.81 -15.61
N ASP A 637 20.96 -24.46 -14.48
CA ASP A 637 20.50 -24.85 -13.14
C ASP A 637 19.07 -24.37 -12.88
N CYS A 638 18.16 -25.31 -12.56
CA CYS A 638 16.76 -25.01 -12.27
C CYS A 638 16.55 -24.71 -10.78
N LYS A 639 15.90 -23.59 -10.47
CA LYS A 639 15.46 -23.25 -9.10
C LYS A 639 14.05 -23.80 -8.82
N PRO A 640 13.61 -23.88 -7.55
CA PRO A 640 12.28 -24.39 -7.21
C PRO A 640 11.16 -23.66 -7.96
N GLY A 641 10.33 -24.41 -8.68
CA GLY A 641 9.24 -23.87 -9.51
C GLY A 641 9.65 -23.46 -10.93
N GLU A 642 10.92 -23.50 -11.31
CA GLU A 642 11.35 -23.22 -12.69
C GLU A 642 11.22 -24.45 -13.60
N ALA A 643 10.76 -24.20 -14.82
CA ALA A 643 10.83 -25.14 -15.92
C ALA A 643 12.28 -25.36 -16.40
N ASN A 644 12.54 -26.54 -16.98
CA ASN A 644 13.81 -26.80 -17.67
C ASN A 644 13.83 -26.06 -19.02
N VAL A 645 14.99 -25.49 -19.39
CA VAL A 645 15.21 -24.79 -20.66
C VAL A 645 14.86 -25.68 -21.87
N PHE A 646 15.17 -26.98 -21.76
CA PHE A 646 14.93 -27.98 -22.80
C PHE A 646 13.53 -28.63 -22.71
N GLN A 647 12.60 -28.09 -21.91
CA GLN A 647 11.25 -28.62 -21.83
C GLN A 647 10.49 -28.48 -23.16
N GLN A 648 10.76 -27.43 -23.93
CA GLN A 648 10.15 -27.22 -25.24
C GLN A 648 10.97 -27.93 -26.33
N PRO A 649 10.35 -28.80 -27.16
CA PRO A 649 11.07 -29.56 -28.18
C PRO A 649 11.70 -28.65 -29.24
N LYS A 650 11.05 -27.53 -29.56
CA LYS A 650 11.58 -26.52 -30.49
C LYS A 650 12.91 -25.95 -30.00
N THR A 651 12.99 -25.59 -28.73
CA THR A 651 14.22 -25.07 -28.12
C THR A 651 15.34 -26.11 -28.14
N GLN A 652 15.01 -27.37 -27.85
CA GLN A 652 15.98 -28.47 -27.89
C GLN A 652 16.55 -28.65 -29.31
N GLU A 653 15.70 -28.60 -30.33
CA GLU A 653 16.11 -28.68 -31.73
C GLU A 653 16.97 -27.49 -32.16
N GLU A 654 16.58 -26.27 -31.81
CA GLU A 654 17.34 -25.05 -32.11
C GLU A 654 18.73 -25.06 -31.47
N VAL A 655 18.84 -25.43 -30.19
CA VAL A 655 20.14 -25.53 -29.49
C VAL A 655 20.99 -26.65 -30.09
N CYS A 656 20.40 -27.81 -30.39
CA CYS A 656 21.11 -28.93 -31.02
C CYS A 656 21.67 -28.53 -32.39
N GLN A 657 20.87 -27.86 -33.22
CA GLN A 657 21.30 -27.40 -34.54
C GLN A 657 22.40 -26.35 -34.46
N LEU A 658 22.33 -25.42 -33.50
CA LEU A 658 23.37 -24.43 -33.28
C LEU A 658 24.68 -25.07 -32.80
N SER A 659 24.62 -26.06 -31.91
CA SER A 659 25.79 -26.85 -31.49
C SER A 659 26.42 -27.61 -32.66
N ILE A 660 25.62 -28.21 -33.55
CA ILE A 660 26.13 -28.83 -34.78
C ILE A 660 26.79 -27.78 -35.68
N SER A 661 26.15 -26.61 -35.83
CA SER A 661 26.69 -25.52 -36.65
C SER A 661 28.03 -25.02 -36.12
N ILE A 662 28.22 -24.93 -34.80
CA ILE A 662 29.49 -24.55 -34.16
C ILE A 662 30.61 -25.52 -34.57
N MET A 663 30.34 -26.83 -34.49
CA MET A 663 31.28 -27.87 -34.88
C MET A 663 31.62 -27.79 -36.38
N GLN A 664 30.59 -27.60 -37.22
CA GLN A 664 30.76 -27.47 -38.67
C GLN A 664 31.51 -26.21 -39.09
N ILE A 665 31.32 -25.08 -38.38
CA ILE A 665 32.09 -23.86 -38.61
C ILE A 665 33.58 -24.12 -38.36
N PHE A 666 33.93 -24.87 -37.31
CA PHE A 666 35.32 -25.23 -37.06
C PHE A 666 35.89 -26.18 -38.12
N ILE A 667 35.13 -27.19 -38.56
CA ILE A 667 35.51 -28.07 -39.67
C ILE A 667 35.76 -27.24 -40.94
N TYR A 668 34.88 -26.28 -41.24
CA TYR A 668 35.08 -25.35 -42.34
C TYR A 668 36.31 -24.46 -42.17
N CYS A 669 36.65 -24.05 -40.94
CA CYS A 669 37.90 -23.33 -40.66
C CYS A 669 39.13 -24.16 -41.03
N LEU A 670 39.13 -25.47 -40.72
CA LEU A 670 40.20 -26.38 -41.12
C LEU A 670 40.31 -26.52 -42.64
N GLU A 671 39.17 -26.63 -43.33
CA GLU A 671 39.13 -26.66 -44.80
C GLU A 671 39.67 -25.37 -45.42
N GLN A 672 39.34 -24.21 -44.85
CA GLN A 672 39.86 -22.93 -45.31
C GLN A 672 41.36 -22.78 -45.10
N LEU A 673 41.90 -23.35 -44.02
CA LEU A 673 43.34 -23.35 -43.75
C LEU A 673 44.12 -24.27 -44.69
N SER A 674 43.49 -25.34 -45.22
CA SER A 674 44.15 -26.28 -46.13
C SER A 674 43.99 -25.93 -47.62
N THR A 675 43.00 -25.12 -47.99
CA THR A 675 42.68 -24.82 -49.41
C THR A 675 43.01 -23.41 -49.85
N LYS A 676 43.36 -22.49 -48.94
CA LYS A 676 43.83 -21.16 -49.35
C LYS A 676 45.18 -21.29 -50.06
N PRO A 677 45.26 -21.03 -51.38
CA PRO A 677 46.56 -20.76 -51.96
C PRO A 677 47.04 -19.45 -51.34
N ASP A 678 48.30 -19.41 -50.90
CA ASP A 678 48.98 -18.13 -50.70
C ASP A 678 48.77 -17.32 -51.99
N ALA A 679 47.97 -16.26 -51.90
CA ALA A 679 47.93 -15.28 -52.95
C ALA A 679 49.33 -14.64 -52.96
N ASP A 680 50.05 -14.85 -54.07
CA ASP A 680 51.40 -14.33 -54.38
C ASP A 680 52.61 -15.23 -54.07
N VAL A 681 52.62 -16.49 -54.52
CA VAL A 681 53.89 -17.13 -54.91
C VAL A 681 53.88 -17.41 -56.41
N ASP A 682 54.59 -16.55 -57.14
CA ASP A 682 54.81 -16.66 -58.57
C ASP A 682 55.26 -18.06 -58.98
N ILE A 683 54.55 -18.60 -59.98
CA ILE A 683 54.84 -19.85 -60.68
C ILE A 683 56.12 -19.66 -61.49
N ALA A 684 57.26 -19.67 -60.84
CA ALA A 684 58.56 -19.71 -61.49
C ALA A 684 59.60 -20.08 -60.45
N HIS A 685 59.72 -21.35 -60.05
CA HIS A 685 60.99 -22.00 -59.68
C HIS A 685 60.67 -23.42 -59.21
N LEU A 686 60.85 -24.40 -60.09
CA LEU A 686 61.40 -25.74 -59.82
C LEU A 686 61.34 -26.58 -61.12
N SER A 687 62.06 -26.15 -62.15
CA SER A 687 62.70 -27.10 -63.05
C SER A 687 63.95 -27.62 -62.31
N VAL A 688 63.83 -28.78 -61.66
CA VAL A 688 64.97 -29.45 -61.04
C VAL A 688 65.81 -30.06 -62.16
N ASP A 689 66.87 -29.37 -62.54
CA ASP A 689 68.02 -29.97 -63.22
C ASP A 689 68.98 -30.46 -62.14
N VAL A 690 69.20 -31.77 -62.10
CA VAL A 690 70.08 -32.46 -61.16
C VAL A 690 71.53 -32.19 -61.57
N SER A 691 72.25 -31.33 -60.85
CA SER A 691 73.73 -31.35 -60.75
C SER A 691 74.28 -30.33 -59.73
N SER A 692 74.60 -30.78 -58.51
CA SER A 692 75.80 -30.43 -57.69
C SER A 692 75.51 -30.50 -56.18
N PRO A 693 76.28 -31.26 -55.39
CA PRO A 693 76.17 -31.27 -53.94
C PRO A 693 77.28 -30.39 -53.34
N ASP A 694 77.01 -29.09 -53.10
CA ASP A 694 77.87 -28.26 -52.26
C ASP A 694 77.17 -26.93 -51.90
N LEU A 695 76.36 -26.93 -50.82
CA LEU A 695 76.20 -25.74 -49.98
C LEU A 695 75.60 -26.12 -48.61
N PHE A 696 76.46 -26.62 -47.72
CA PHE A 696 76.20 -26.65 -46.29
C PHE A 696 76.53 -25.25 -45.74
N GLY A 697 75.54 -24.38 -45.54
CA GLY A 697 75.73 -23.12 -44.82
C GLY A 697 74.86 -21.94 -45.25
N SER A 698 73.62 -21.90 -44.77
CA SER A 698 72.90 -20.68 -44.35
C SER A 698 71.48 -21.07 -43.94
N ILE A 699 71.30 -21.51 -42.68
CA ILE A 699 69.97 -21.76 -42.10
C ILE A 699 69.58 -20.49 -41.34
N HIS A 700 68.95 -19.56 -42.03
CA HIS A 700 68.05 -18.55 -41.49
C HIS A 700 67.33 -17.92 -42.69
N GLU A 701 66.43 -18.69 -43.28
CA GLU A 701 65.38 -18.19 -44.17
C GLU A 701 64.06 -18.54 -43.49
N ASP A 702 63.15 -17.56 -43.43
CA ASP A 702 61.81 -17.71 -42.89
C ASP A 702 61.10 -18.86 -43.62
N PHE A 703 61.00 -20.02 -42.96
CA PHE A 703 60.28 -21.19 -43.47
C PHE A 703 58.78 -20.87 -43.49
N SER A 704 58.28 -20.33 -44.60
CA SER A 704 56.86 -20.47 -44.94
C SER A 704 56.58 -21.96 -45.13
N LEU A 705 55.67 -22.54 -44.33
CA LEU A 705 55.25 -23.93 -44.54
C LEU A 705 54.72 -24.09 -45.96
N THR A 706 55.10 -25.18 -46.62
CA THR A 706 54.52 -25.48 -47.94
C THR A 706 53.05 -25.84 -47.80
N SER A 707 52.25 -25.59 -48.84
CA SER A 707 50.82 -25.97 -48.88
C SER A 707 50.60 -27.47 -48.59
N GLU A 708 51.58 -28.31 -48.95
CA GLU A 708 51.59 -29.75 -48.72
C GLU A 708 51.80 -30.10 -47.23
N GLN A 709 52.72 -29.39 -46.57
CA GLN A 709 52.95 -29.52 -45.13
C GLN A 709 51.76 -29.02 -44.32
N GLN A 710 51.16 -27.89 -44.72
CA GLN A 710 49.92 -27.37 -44.12
C GLN A 710 48.79 -28.40 -44.21
N LEU A 711 48.62 -29.03 -45.37
CA LEU A 711 47.61 -30.05 -45.57
C LEU A 711 47.84 -31.31 -44.71
N LEU A 712 49.10 -31.76 -44.54
CA LEU A 712 49.45 -32.83 -43.61
C LEU A 712 49.18 -32.48 -42.14
N ILE A 713 49.48 -31.24 -41.73
CA ILE A 713 49.22 -30.76 -40.37
C ILE A 713 47.71 -30.72 -40.11
N VAL A 714 46.91 -30.25 -41.07
CA VAL A 714 45.45 -30.27 -40.96
C VAL A 714 44.91 -31.71 -40.90
N LEU A 715 45.46 -32.64 -41.67
CA LEU A 715 45.10 -34.07 -41.57
C LEU A 715 45.44 -34.66 -40.19
N SER A 716 46.58 -34.28 -39.62
CA SER A 716 46.98 -34.67 -38.26
C SER A 716 46.01 -34.11 -37.21
N ASN A 717 45.66 -32.82 -37.32
CA ASN A 717 44.64 -32.19 -36.50
C ASN A 717 43.28 -32.91 -36.64
N CYS A 718 42.83 -33.27 -37.85
CA CYS A 718 41.61 -34.04 -38.07
C CYS A 718 41.60 -35.39 -37.34
N CYS A 719 42.70 -36.13 -37.41
CA CYS A 719 42.87 -37.39 -36.68
C CYS A 719 42.76 -37.20 -35.16
N TYR A 720 43.36 -36.13 -34.63
CA TYR A 720 43.27 -35.81 -33.20
C TYR A 720 41.86 -35.39 -32.78
N LEU A 721 41.17 -34.59 -33.60
CA LEU A 721 39.79 -34.17 -33.35
C LEU A 721 38.83 -35.36 -33.27
N GLU A 722 38.99 -36.35 -34.15
CA GLU A 722 38.19 -37.58 -34.16
C GLU A 722 38.40 -38.41 -32.89
N ARG A 723 39.65 -38.54 -32.42
CA ARG A 723 40.00 -39.43 -31.31
C ARG A 723 39.84 -38.81 -29.93
N HIS A 724 39.95 -37.49 -29.81
CA HIS A 724 40.04 -36.81 -28.52
C HIS A 724 39.05 -35.66 -28.40
N THR A 725 39.24 -34.57 -29.15
CA THR A 725 38.53 -33.30 -28.90
C THR A 725 37.01 -33.42 -29.02
N PHE A 726 36.47 -34.07 -30.06
CA PHE A 726 35.02 -34.18 -30.20
C PHE A 726 34.40 -35.07 -29.12
N LEU A 727 35.13 -36.09 -28.64
CA LEU A 727 34.70 -36.93 -27.51
C LEU A 727 34.71 -36.13 -26.20
N ASN A 728 35.78 -35.39 -25.92
CA ASN A 728 35.87 -34.52 -24.75
C ASN A 728 34.75 -33.48 -24.74
N ILE A 729 34.47 -32.85 -25.88
CA ILE A 729 33.39 -31.87 -25.99
C ILE A 729 32.03 -32.53 -25.72
N ALA A 730 31.79 -33.75 -26.20
CA ALA A 730 30.57 -34.50 -25.91
C ALA A 730 30.41 -34.77 -24.40
N GLU A 731 31.49 -35.17 -23.71
CA GLU A 731 31.49 -35.32 -22.25
C GLU A 731 31.19 -33.99 -21.53
N HIS A 732 31.72 -32.87 -22.04
CA HIS A 732 31.41 -31.55 -21.50
C HIS A 732 29.94 -31.15 -21.70
N PHE A 733 29.34 -31.42 -22.87
CA PHE A 733 27.90 -31.21 -23.06
C PHE A 733 27.07 -32.05 -22.08
N GLU A 734 27.46 -33.30 -21.84
CA GLU A 734 26.77 -34.21 -20.91
C GLU A 734 26.88 -33.70 -19.46
N LYS A 735 28.08 -33.32 -19.03
CA LYS A 735 28.34 -32.73 -17.70
C LYS A 735 27.49 -31.50 -17.41
N HIS A 736 27.15 -30.73 -18.43
CA HIS A 736 26.33 -29.52 -18.32
C HIS A 736 24.83 -29.75 -18.61
N ASN A 737 24.38 -31.02 -18.68
CA ASN A 737 22.98 -31.43 -18.90
C ASN A 737 22.37 -30.94 -20.22
N PHE A 738 23.16 -30.82 -21.29
CA PHE A 738 22.62 -30.60 -22.64
C PHE A 738 21.96 -31.87 -23.18
N GLN A 739 21.00 -31.70 -24.08
CA GLN A 739 20.29 -32.81 -24.73
C GLN A 739 20.68 -32.91 -26.22
N GLY A 740 20.53 -34.10 -26.81
CA GLY A 740 20.83 -34.31 -28.24
C GLY A 740 22.32 -34.54 -28.56
N ILE A 741 23.13 -34.89 -27.56
CA ILE A 741 24.58 -35.08 -27.67
C ILE A 741 24.93 -36.13 -28.73
N GLU A 742 24.22 -37.26 -28.74
CA GLU A 742 24.42 -38.32 -29.74
C GLU A 742 24.32 -37.79 -31.18
N LYS A 743 23.30 -36.97 -31.47
CA LYS A 743 23.10 -36.36 -32.78
C LYS A 743 24.21 -35.36 -33.11
N ILE A 744 24.60 -34.52 -32.14
CA ILE A 744 25.68 -33.54 -32.30
C ILE A 744 26.98 -34.26 -32.66
N THR A 745 27.36 -35.27 -31.89
CA THR A 745 28.59 -36.04 -32.10
C THR A 745 28.54 -36.81 -33.42
N GLN A 746 27.43 -37.49 -33.73
CA GLN A 746 27.31 -38.28 -34.96
C GLN A 746 27.43 -37.42 -36.22
N VAL A 747 26.71 -36.29 -36.29
CA VAL A 747 26.74 -35.40 -37.46
C VAL A 747 28.11 -34.74 -37.60
N SER A 748 28.69 -34.27 -36.49
CA SER A 748 29.99 -33.61 -36.51
C SER A 748 31.13 -34.57 -36.90
N MET A 749 31.11 -35.80 -36.36
CA MET A 749 32.08 -36.85 -36.73
C MET A 749 31.96 -37.23 -38.21
N ALA A 750 30.75 -37.33 -38.76
CA ALA A 750 30.55 -37.61 -40.18
C ALA A 750 31.13 -36.50 -41.06
N SER A 751 30.87 -35.23 -40.73
CA SER A 751 31.44 -34.07 -41.45
C SER A 751 32.97 -34.01 -41.34
N LEU A 752 33.55 -34.35 -40.19
CA LEU A 752 35.00 -34.40 -40.01
C LEU A 752 35.64 -35.50 -40.86
N LYS A 753 35.03 -36.69 -40.92
CA LYS A 753 35.50 -37.80 -41.75
C LYS A 753 35.45 -37.49 -43.24
N GLU A 754 34.40 -36.80 -43.67
CA GLU A 754 34.27 -36.35 -45.05
C GLU A 754 35.39 -35.37 -45.42
N LEU A 755 35.70 -34.40 -44.55
CA LEU A 755 36.81 -33.48 -44.74
C LEU A 755 38.16 -34.22 -44.76
N ASP A 756 38.41 -35.07 -43.77
CA ASP A 756 39.63 -35.87 -43.67
C ASP A 756 39.87 -36.72 -44.94
N GLN A 757 38.82 -37.36 -45.46
CA GLN A 757 38.91 -38.11 -46.72
C GLN A 757 39.27 -37.21 -47.90
N ARG A 758 38.59 -36.06 -48.06
CA ARG A 758 38.81 -35.13 -49.17
C ARG A 758 40.22 -34.54 -49.18
N LEU A 759 40.70 -34.11 -48.00
CA LEU A 759 42.06 -33.59 -47.84
C LEU A 759 43.09 -34.70 -48.10
N PHE A 760 42.83 -35.91 -47.60
CA PHE A 760 43.71 -37.05 -47.80
C PHE A 760 43.82 -37.43 -49.28
N GLU A 761 42.71 -37.51 -50.01
CA GLU A 761 42.70 -37.75 -51.46
C GLU A 761 43.51 -36.68 -52.19
N SER A 762 43.30 -35.40 -51.87
CA SER A 762 44.06 -34.28 -52.45
C SER A 762 45.57 -34.40 -52.20
N TYR A 763 45.98 -34.80 -50.98
CA TYR A 763 47.39 -35.06 -50.68
C TYR A 763 47.98 -36.20 -51.51
N ILE A 764 47.22 -37.29 -51.63
CA ILE A 764 47.66 -38.48 -52.35
C ILE A 764 47.80 -38.16 -53.84
N GLU A 765 46.87 -37.43 -54.45
CA GLU A 765 47.00 -36.97 -55.84
C GLU A 765 48.29 -36.15 -56.03
N LEU A 766 48.56 -35.17 -55.17
CA LEU A 766 49.77 -34.34 -55.24
C LEU A 766 51.08 -35.14 -55.19
N LYS A 767 51.14 -36.22 -54.40
CA LYS A 767 52.38 -36.98 -54.17
C LYS A 767 52.49 -38.27 -54.98
N ALA A 768 51.39 -38.95 -55.27
CA ALA A 768 51.39 -40.22 -56.00
C ALA A 768 51.42 -40.02 -57.52
N ASP A 769 50.69 -39.03 -58.06
CA ASP A 769 50.57 -38.82 -59.51
C ASP A 769 51.92 -38.54 -60.19
N PRO A 770 52.83 -37.71 -59.64
CA PRO A 770 54.16 -37.52 -60.23
C PRO A 770 54.99 -38.81 -60.26
N ILE A 771 54.88 -39.65 -59.21
CA ILE A 771 55.59 -40.93 -59.12
C ILE A 771 55.04 -41.86 -60.20
N VAL A 772 53.73 -42.03 -60.25
CA VAL A 772 53.01 -42.85 -61.24
C VAL A 772 53.33 -42.39 -62.66
N GLY A 773 53.23 -41.09 -62.94
CA GLY A 773 53.52 -40.49 -64.25
C GLY A 773 54.98 -40.64 -64.71
N SER A 774 55.92 -40.79 -63.78
CA SER A 774 57.34 -41.02 -64.10
C SER A 774 57.66 -42.48 -64.46
N LEU A 775 56.79 -43.44 -64.11
CA LEU A 775 57.06 -44.87 -64.32
C LEU A 775 57.09 -45.25 -65.80
N GLU A 776 56.10 -44.83 -66.58
CA GLU A 776 56.00 -45.19 -68.00
C GLU A 776 57.17 -44.62 -68.83
N PRO A 777 57.49 -43.30 -68.76
CA PRO A 777 58.68 -42.75 -69.41
C PRO A 777 59.98 -43.41 -68.93
N GLY A 778 60.06 -43.72 -67.62
CA GLY A 778 61.22 -44.36 -67.01
C GLY A 778 61.46 -45.80 -67.48
N ILE A 779 60.41 -46.58 -67.71
CA ILE A 779 60.50 -47.96 -68.22
C ILE A 779 61.07 -48.00 -69.64
N TYR A 780 60.66 -47.05 -70.49
CA TYR A 780 61.03 -46.98 -71.91
C TYR A 780 62.20 -46.02 -72.21
N ALA A 781 62.80 -45.43 -71.16
CA ALA A 781 63.95 -44.54 -71.28
C ALA A 781 65.08 -45.19 -72.09
N GLY A 782 65.63 -44.46 -73.06
CA GLY A 782 66.71 -44.95 -73.92
C GLY A 782 66.29 -45.97 -74.98
N TYR A 783 65.03 -45.94 -75.44
CA TYR A 783 64.47 -46.87 -76.44
C TYR A 783 64.48 -48.34 -75.99
N PHE A 784 64.28 -48.59 -74.71
CA PHE A 784 64.25 -49.94 -74.15
C PHE A 784 63.08 -50.77 -74.71
N ASP A 785 63.36 -51.99 -75.20
CA ASP A 785 62.35 -52.94 -75.68
C ASP A 785 62.41 -54.26 -74.89
N TRP A 786 61.27 -54.69 -74.35
CA TRP A 786 61.11 -55.96 -73.63
C TRP A 786 61.42 -57.20 -74.50
N LYS A 787 61.32 -57.07 -75.83
CA LYS A 787 61.59 -58.14 -76.80
C LYS A 787 63.07 -58.35 -77.10
N ASP A 788 63.90 -57.33 -76.89
CA ASP A 788 65.33 -57.36 -77.17
C ASP A 788 66.13 -56.90 -75.95
N CYS A 789 65.95 -57.62 -74.84
CA CYS A 789 66.55 -57.28 -73.56
C CYS A 789 67.88 -58.04 -73.34
N LEU A 790 68.92 -57.29 -73.00
CA LEU A 790 70.20 -57.85 -72.54
C LEU A 790 70.06 -58.59 -71.20
N PRO A 791 70.99 -59.49 -70.84
CA PRO A 791 70.97 -60.14 -69.53
C PRO A 791 70.88 -59.13 -68.37
N PRO A 792 69.96 -59.32 -67.41
CA PRO A 792 69.80 -58.44 -66.25
C PRO A 792 71.09 -58.23 -65.47
N THR A 793 71.52 -56.99 -65.30
CA THR A 793 72.68 -56.63 -64.46
C THR A 793 72.28 -56.14 -63.07
N GLY A 794 70.99 -55.82 -62.87
CA GLY A 794 70.41 -55.29 -61.64
C GLY A 794 69.13 -54.50 -61.92
N VAL A 795 68.55 -53.92 -60.86
CA VAL A 795 67.38 -53.03 -60.95
C VAL A 795 67.75 -51.73 -61.68
N ARG A 796 66.96 -51.33 -62.67
CA ARG A 796 67.17 -50.10 -63.47
C ARG A 796 66.91 -48.83 -62.66
N ASN A 797 67.43 -47.70 -63.14
CA ASN A 797 67.43 -46.45 -62.40
C ASN A 797 66.04 -45.84 -62.19
N TYR A 798 65.11 -46.01 -63.13
CA TYR A 798 63.74 -45.50 -62.98
C TYR A 798 63.06 -46.02 -61.70
N LEU A 799 63.27 -47.30 -61.36
CA LEU A 799 62.67 -47.89 -60.16
C LEU A 799 63.36 -47.39 -58.89
N LYS A 800 64.67 -47.11 -58.95
CA LYS A 800 65.39 -46.50 -57.83
C LYS A 800 64.92 -45.07 -57.59
N GLU A 801 64.67 -44.31 -58.64
CA GLU A 801 64.12 -42.96 -58.58
C GLU A 801 62.70 -42.96 -58.01
N ALA A 802 61.82 -43.86 -58.46
CA ALA A 802 60.50 -44.06 -57.87
C ALA A 802 60.58 -44.39 -56.37
N LEU A 803 61.50 -45.28 -55.97
CA LEU A 803 61.73 -45.59 -54.55
C LEU A 803 62.24 -44.38 -53.76
N VAL A 804 63.17 -43.59 -54.31
CA VAL A 804 63.63 -42.35 -53.66
C VAL A 804 62.49 -41.36 -53.48
N ASN A 805 61.60 -41.22 -54.46
CA ASN A 805 60.43 -40.36 -54.34
C ASN A 805 59.44 -40.88 -53.27
N ILE A 806 59.21 -42.19 -53.17
CA ILE A 806 58.41 -42.77 -52.07
C ILE A 806 59.09 -42.55 -50.71
N ILE A 807 60.42 -42.61 -50.64
CA ILE A 807 61.19 -42.28 -49.42
C ILE A 807 61.04 -40.80 -49.06
N ALA A 808 61.03 -39.90 -50.05
CA ALA A 808 60.80 -38.48 -49.82
C ALA A 808 59.40 -38.23 -49.22
N VAL A 809 58.37 -38.87 -49.78
CA VAL A 809 57.00 -38.84 -49.21
C VAL A 809 56.99 -39.40 -47.78
N HIS A 810 57.66 -40.53 -47.53
CA HIS A 810 57.79 -41.08 -46.18
C HIS A 810 58.42 -40.05 -45.22
N ALA A 811 59.54 -39.45 -45.61
CA ALA A 811 60.28 -38.51 -44.77
C ALA A 811 59.43 -37.28 -44.45
N GLU A 812 58.76 -36.70 -45.44
CA GLU A 812 57.85 -35.56 -45.27
C GLU A 812 56.73 -35.88 -44.27
N VAL A 813 56.00 -36.98 -44.46
CA VAL A 813 54.92 -37.39 -43.56
C VAL A 813 55.46 -37.71 -42.17
N PHE A 814 56.59 -38.40 -42.07
CA PHE A 814 57.21 -38.76 -40.79
C PHE A 814 57.67 -37.53 -39.99
N THR A 815 58.11 -36.46 -40.67
CA THR A 815 58.50 -35.20 -40.01
C THR A 815 57.32 -34.45 -39.42
N VAL A 816 56.14 -34.56 -40.06
CA VAL A 816 54.91 -33.90 -39.59
C VAL A 816 54.17 -34.78 -38.58
N SER A 817 53.73 -35.98 -38.99
CA SER A 817 52.98 -36.90 -38.14
C SER A 817 53.29 -38.36 -38.45
N LYS A 818 53.93 -39.04 -37.49
CA LYS A 818 54.31 -40.45 -37.60
C LYS A 818 53.10 -41.38 -37.75
N GLU A 819 51.95 -40.98 -37.21
CA GLU A 819 50.73 -41.78 -37.28
C GLU A 819 50.13 -41.84 -38.69
N LEU A 820 50.38 -40.83 -39.52
CA LEU A 820 49.87 -40.76 -40.89
C LEU A 820 50.69 -41.60 -41.88
N VAL A 821 51.93 -41.95 -41.54
CA VAL A 821 52.86 -42.67 -42.43
C VAL A 821 52.27 -43.97 -42.99
N PRO A 822 51.69 -44.88 -42.18
CA PRO A 822 51.12 -46.12 -42.71
C PRO A 822 49.93 -45.85 -43.65
N ARG A 823 49.11 -44.85 -43.34
CA ARG A 823 47.92 -44.48 -44.11
C ARG A 823 48.31 -43.92 -45.49
N VAL A 824 49.26 -42.97 -45.52
CA VAL A 824 49.74 -42.35 -46.77
C VAL A 824 50.48 -43.35 -47.65
N LEU A 825 51.49 -44.04 -47.10
CA LEU A 825 52.32 -44.92 -47.92
C LEU A 825 51.55 -46.11 -48.48
N SER A 826 50.56 -46.64 -47.75
CA SER A 826 49.70 -47.71 -48.27
C SER A 826 49.00 -47.29 -49.57
N LYS A 827 48.49 -46.06 -49.64
CA LYS A 827 47.82 -45.52 -50.84
C LYS A 827 48.77 -45.16 -51.97
N VAL A 828 49.94 -44.60 -51.66
CA VAL A 828 50.99 -44.37 -52.68
C VAL A 828 51.43 -45.70 -53.29
N VAL A 829 51.62 -46.74 -52.48
CA VAL A 829 52.00 -48.08 -52.94
C VAL A 829 50.90 -48.72 -53.78
N GLU A 830 49.63 -48.55 -53.43
CA GLU A 830 48.50 -48.97 -54.27
C GLU A 830 48.60 -48.36 -55.67
N ALA A 831 48.68 -47.03 -55.78
CA ALA A 831 48.75 -46.32 -57.05
C ALA A 831 49.95 -46.77 -57.91
N VAL A 832 51.14 -46.84 -57.30
CA VAL A 832 52.36 -47.30 -57.98
C VAL A 832 52.24 -48.76 -58.43
N SER A 833 51.67 -49.64 -57.61
CA SER A 833 51.52 -51.06 -57.95
C SER A 833 50.49 -51.31 -59.05
N GLU A 834 49.40 -50.53 -59.05
CA GLU A 834 48.35 -50.58 -60.07
C GLU A 834 48.90 -50.13 -61.43
N GLU A 835 49.62 -49.00 -61.46
CA GLU A 835 50.23 -48.52 -62.69
C GLU A 835 51.29 -49.49 -63.21
N LEU A 836 52.13 -50.04 -62.34
CA LEU A 836 53.11 -51.05 -62.74
C LEU A 836 52.42 -52.30 -63.32
N SER A 837 51.30 -52.73 -62.74
CA SER A 837 50.50 -53.84 -63.29
C SER A 837 49.96 -53.52 -64.67
N ARG A 838 49.34 -52.34 -64.85
CA ARG A 838 48.83 -51.86 -66.14
C ARG A 838 49.92 -51.87 -67.20
N LEU A 839 51.08 -51.29 -66.89
CA LEU A 839 52.22 -51.21 -67.80
C LEU A 839 52.74 -52.59 -68.20
N MET A 840 52.80 -53.55 -67.28
CA MET A 840 53.22 -54.93 -67.60
C MET A 840 52.21 -55.66 -68.49
N GLN A 841 50.90 -55.41 -68.31
CA GLN A 841 49.85 -56.01 -69.13
C GLN A 841 49.81 -55.45 -70.55
N CYS A 842 50.25 -54.20 -70.75
CA CYS A 842 50.33 -53.57 -72.07
C CYS A 842 51.54 -54.05 -72.92
N VAL A 843 52.47 -54.81 -72.34
CA VAL A 843 53.64 -55.31 -73.08
C VAL A 843 53.23 -56.43 -74.05
N SER A 844 53.48 -56.23 -75.34
CA SER A 844 53.05 -57.18 -76.39
C SER A 844 53.73 -58.55 -76.34
N SER A 845 55.03 -58.62 -76.02
CA SER A 845 55.73 -59.89 -75.76
C SER A 845 57.03 -59.67 -75.00
N PHE A 846 57.47 -60.67 -74.24
CA PHE A 846 58.71 -60.63 -73.48
C PHE A 846 59.76 -61.59 -74.05
N SER A 847 61.01 -61.14 -74.11
CA SER A 847 62.17 -62.04 -74.22
C SER A 847 62.41 -62.78 -72.90
N LYS A 848 63.24 -63.83 -72.92
CA LYS A 848 63.66 -64.54 -71.70
C LYS A 848 64.27 -63.59 -70.66
N ASN A 849 65.20 -62.72 -71.11
CA ASN A 849 65.86 -61.73 -70.26
C ASN A 849 64.92 -60.60 -69.86
N GLY A 850 64.02 -60.16 -70.74
CA GLY A 850 63.01 -59.15 -70.46
C GLY A 850 62.03 -59.58 -69.37
N ALA A 851 61.55 -60.84 -69.42
CA ALA A 851 60.72 -61.43 -68.37
C ALA A 851 61.47 -61.55 -67.04
N LEU A 852 62.78 -61.85 -67.08
CA LEU A 852 63.62 -61.90 -65.88
C LEU A 852 63.86 -60.51 -65.27
N GLN A 853 64.10 -59.48 -66.10
CA GLN A 853 64.25 -58.08 -65.67
C GLN A 853 62.95 -57.54 -65.06
N ALA A 854 61.80 -57.75 -65.70
CA ALA A 854 60.51 -57.32 -65.17
C ALA A 854 60.20 -57.98 -63.82
N ARG A 855 60.50 -59.28 -63.69
CA ARG A 855 60.31 -60.02 -62.44
C ARG A 855 61.25 -59.53 -61.33
N LEU A 856 62.49 -59.20 -61.66
CA LEU A 856 63.45 -58.58 -60.75
C LEU A 856 62.91 -57.25 -60.20
N GLU A 857 62.41 -56.39 -61.08
CA GLU A 857 61.93 -55.06 -60.73
C GLU A 857 60.64 -55.11 -59.89
N ILE A 858 59.66 -55.94 -60.28
CA ILE A 858 58.41 -56.10 -59.52
C ILE A 858 58.69 -56.70 -58.14
N CYS A 859 59.54 -57.73 -58.04
CA CYS A 859 59.92 -58.30 -56.75
C CYS A 859 60.72 -57.32 -55.89
N ALA A 860 61.63 -56.53 -56.48
CA ALA A 860 62.41 -55.53 -55.76
C ALA A 860 61.52 -54.46 -55.12
N LEU A 861 60.55 -53.92 -55.87
CA LEU A 861 59.59 -52.95 -55.34
C LEU A 861 58.71 -53.56 -54.25
N ARG A 862 58.05 -54.68 -54.54
CA ARG A 862 57.14 -55.37 -53.62
C ARG A 862 57.81 -55.74 -52.30
N ASP A 863 59.03 -56.27 -52.36
CA ASP A 863 59.78 -56.66 -51.16
C ASP A 863 60.22 -55.44 -50.33
N THR A 864 60.51 -54.31 -50.99
CA THR A 864 60.90 -53.06 -50.33
C THR A 864 59.75 -52.45 -49.54
N VAL A 865 58.56 -52.36 -50.15
CA VAL A 865 57.39 -51.70 -49.55
C VAL A 865 56.50 -52.69 -48.77
N ALA A 866 57.04 -53.86 -48.40
CA ALA A 866 56.28 -54.98 -47.84
C ALA A 866 55.45 -54.62 -46.59
N ALA A 867 55.91 -53.67 -45.78
CA ALA A 867 55.23 -53.20 -44.58
C ALA A 867 53.94 -52.41 -44.86
N TYR A 868 53.79 -51.86 -46.07
CA TYR A 868 52.67 -51.00 -46.49
C TYR A 868 51.77 -51.66 -47.57
N LEU A 869 51.90 -52.98 -47.75
CA LEU A 869 51.11 -53.73 -48.72
C LEU A 869 49.69 -54.01 -48.22
N THR A 870 48.73 -53.37 -48.85
CA THR A 870 47.28 -53.59 -48.75
C THR A 870 46.79 -54.78 -49.59
N PRO A 871 45.57 -55.30 -49.37
CA PRO A 871 44.97 -56.33 -50.22
C PRO A 871 44.96 -55.95 -51.71
N GLU A 872 44.68 -54.69 -52.02
CA GLU A 872 44.61 -54.11 -53.36
C GLU A 872 45.98 -54.12 -54.02
N SER A 873 47.00 -53.53 -53.37
CA SER A 873 48.36 -53.50 -53.91
C SER A 873 48.95 -54.91 -54.08
N ARG A 874 48.64 -55.85 -53.17
CA ARG A 874 49.03 -57.28 -53.32
C ARG A 874 48.40 -57.91 -54.56
N SER A 875 47.14 -57.59 -54.84
CA SER A 875 46.45 -58.04 -56.05
C SER A 875 47.11 -57.49 -57.31
N SER A 876 47.40 -56.18 -57.35
CA SER A 876 48.08 -55.53 -58.47
C SER A 876 49.46 -56.13 -58.73
N PHE A 877 50.29 -56.32 -57.70
CA PHE A 877 51.58 -57.00 -57.84
C PHE A 877 51.46 -58.44 -58.34
N LYS A 878 50.44 -59.17 -57.90
CA LYS A 878 50.17 -60.53 -58.36
C LYS A 878 49.80 -60.54 -59.84
N GLN A 879 48.89 -59.67 -60.26
CA GLN A 879 48.49 -59.52 -61.67
C GLN A 879 49.70 -59.14 -62.55
N ALA A 880 50.54 -58.21 -62.09
CA ALA A 880 51.76 -57.83 -62.79
C ALA A 880 52.71 -59.02 -62.98
N LEU A 881 52.85 -59.90 -61.99
CA LEU A 881 53.68 -61.11 -62.07
C LEU A 881 53.07 -62.23 -62.94
N GLU A 882 51.74 -62.31 -63.00
CA GLU A 882 50.98 -63.26 -63.84
C GLU A 882 51.05 -62.90 -65.33
N ALA A 883 51.20 -61.61 -65.66
CA ALA A 883 51.43 -61.14 -67.03
C ALA A 883 52.78 -61.59 -67.62
N LEU A 884 53.72 -62.06 -66.77
CA LEU A 884 55.07 -62.44 -67.18
C LEU A 884 55.20 -63.95 -67.47
N PRO A 885 55.93 -64.37 -68.53
CA PRO A 885 56.24 -65.77 -68.80
C PRO A 885 56.92 -66.48 -67.61
N GLN A 886 56.56 -67.76 -67.37
CA GLN A 886 57.13 -68.54 -66.26
C GLN A 886 58.63 -68.82 -66.43
N LEU A 887 59.39 -68.72 -65.34
CA LEU A 887 60.82 -69.05 -65.33
C LEU A 887 61.03 -70.57 -65.36
N SER A 888 61.54 -71.09 -66.47
CA SER A 888 61.72 -72.53 -66.71
C SER A 888 63.05 -73.09 -66.20
N SER A 889 64.06 -72.24 -65.94
CA SER A 889 65.43 -72.66 -65.54
C SER A 889 65.74 -72.33 -64.08
N GLY A 890 66.31 -73.31 -63.36
CA GLY A 890 66.83 -73.11 -62.00
C GLY A 890 68.00 -72.12 -61.92
N ALA A 891 68.74 -71.92 -63.01
CA ALA A 891 69.80 -70.92 -63.08
C ALA A 891 69.25 -69.48 -63.10
N ASP A 892 68.13 -69.26 -63.79
CA ASP A 892 67.50 -67.93 -63.86
C ASP A 892 66.91 -67.52 -62.49
N LYS A 893 66.40 -68.49 -61.72
CA LYS A 893 65.93 -68.27 -60.34
C LYS A 893 67.07 -67.87 -59.41
N LYS A 894 68.23 -68.53 -59.51
CA LYS A 894 69.43 -68.17 -58.73
C LYS A 894 69.93 -66.77 -59.11
N LEU A 895 69.99 -66.46 -60.40
CA LEU A 895 70.39 -65.13 -60.88
C LEU A 895 69.45 -64.03 -60.36
N LEU A 896 68.14 -64.27 -60.34
CA LEU A 896 67.15 -63.35 -59.76
C LEU A 896 67.42 -63.07 -58.28
N GLU A 897 67.65 -64.12 -57.48
CA GLU A 897 67.96 -64.00 -56.04
C GLU A 897 69.28 -63.24 -55.80
N GLU A 898 70.34 -63.54 -56.57
CA GLU A 898 71.62 -62.84 -56.48
C GLU A 898 71.48 -61.34 -56.79
N LEU A 899 70.73 -60.99 -57.84
CA LEU A 899 70.50 -59.59 -58.22
C LEU A 899 69.62 -58.84 -57.21
N LEU A 900 68.60 -59.50 -56.63
CA LEU A 900 67.79 -58.94 -55.55
C LEU A 900 68.63 -58.68 -54.29
N ASN A 901 69.50 -59.62 -53.93
CA ASN A 901 70.39 -59.46 -52.77
C ASN A 901 71.41 -58.33 -53.00
N LYS A 902 71.95 -58.20 -54.22
CA LYS A 902 72.82 -57.09 -54.61
C LYS A 902 72.10 -55.74 -54.56
N PHE A 903 70.83 -55.69 -54.97
CA PHE A 903 70.00 -54.50 -54.86
C PHE A 903 69.75 -54.12 -53.39
N LYS A 904 69.32 -55.08 -52.57
CA LYS A 904 69.05 -54.87 -51.14
C LYS A 904 70.30 -54.44 -50.35
N SER A 905 71.48 -54.99 -50.68
CA SER A 905 72.74 -54.59 -50.02
C SER A 905 73.24 -53.23 -50.51
N GLY A 906 73.07 -52.90 -51.79
CA GLY A 906 73.50 -51.62 -52.36
C GLY A 906 72.67 -50.42 -51.92
N LEU A 907 71.40 -50.63 -51.58
CA LEU A 907 70.45 -49.58 -51.12
C LEU A 907 70.04 -49.75 -49.65
N HIS A 908 70.80 -50.51 -48.86
CA HIS A 908 70.40 -50.91 -47.50
C HIS A 908 69.94 -49.74 -46.63
N LEU A 909 70.68 -48.63 -46.64
CA LEU A 909 70.37 -47.44 -45.84
C LEU A 909 69.03 -46.81 -46.26
N GLN A 910 68.82 -46.64 -47.57
CA GLN A 910 67.60 -46.07 -48.14
C GLN A 910 66.37 -46.95 -47.86
N LEU A 911 66.51 -48.27 -47.93
CA LEU A 911 65.40 -49.21 -47.73
C LEU A 911 65.04 -49.40 -46.25
N THR A 912 65.88 -48.93 -45.32
CA THR A 912 65.65 -49.10 -43.87
C THR A 912 64.44 -48.28 -43.39
N CYS A 913 64.10 -47.17 -44.04
CA CYS A 913 62.94 -46.36 -43.63
C CYS A 913 61.59 -47.09 -43.77
N PHE A 914 61.50 -48.08 -44.67
CA PHE A 914 60.28 -48.85 -44.86
C PHE A 914 60.15 -50.06 -43.92
N GLN A 915 61.17 -50.31 -43.09
CA GLN A 915 61.12 -51.38 -42.11
C GLN A 915 60.32 -50.90 -40.89
N ALA A 916 59.24 -51.60 -40.57
CA ALA A 916 58.43 -51.27 -39.40
C ALA A 916 59.31 -51.23 -38.14
N ALA A 917 59.24 -50.13 -37.37
CA ALA A 917 59.79 -50.12 -36.02
C ALA A 917 59.19 -51.30 -35.25
N ALA A 918 60.04 -52.19 -34.76
CA ALA A 918 59.59 -53.33 -33.96
C ALA A 918 58.66 -52.81 -32.86
N SER A 919 57.40 -53.26 -32.89
CA SER A 919 56.39 -52.83 -31.94
C SER A 919 56.93 -53.03 -30.52
N THR A 920 57.19 -51.92 -29.84
CA THR A 920 57.45 -51.95 -28.41
C THR A 920 56.10 -52.22 -27.76
N VAL A 921 55.72 -53.49 -27.70
CA VAL A 921 54.62 -53.96 -26.88
C VAL A 921 55.01 -53.64 -25.44
N MET A 922 54.65 -52.45 -24.97
CA MET A 922 54.51 -52.20 -23.54
C MET A 922 53.49 -53.20 -23.04
N LYS A 923 53.99 -54.23 -22.35
CA LYS A 923 53.16 -55.10 -21.53
C LYS A 923 52.49 -54.21 -20.49
N THR A 924 51.18 -54.04 -20.64
CA THR A 924 50.27 -53.59 -19.58
C THR A 924 50.35 -54.53 -18.38
#